data_AF-A0A6N8SR00-F1
#
_entry.id   AF-A0A6N8SR00-F1
#
_cell.length_a   1.000
_cell.length_b   1.000
_cell.length_c   1.000
_cell.angle_alpha   90.00
_cell.angle_beta   90.00
_cell.angle_gamma   90.00
#
_symmetry.space_group_name_H-M   'P 1'
#
loop_
_entity.id
_entity.type
_entity.pdbx_description
1 polymer ?
#
loop_
_entity_poly.entity_id
_entity_poly.type
_entity_poly.pdbx_seq_one_letter_code
_entity_poly.pdbx_strand_id
1 'polypeptide(L)'
;MTVTTTFNNTTTTFQFGVNTFTPGNQVLPDVLGLNNGGFVAAYNTVSGNFILLNFYDADSNQVGGFRIPYDDANTEPPGKPSLTKLANGNVLVVWDDNNPAETAMLGRIFDQNGNAVGGELTLSGSSIAFEDPVTSALTGGGFAISFTFGGNIFFGRYNAAGGQIGGFTQVNSVATAGTQNDASVVGLADGGFVVTYTDTNPASQPLRAVIYNADGTVRTADFLIDSAGDNTQSALTALPNGNWAVVYTDSGWVEGGTLGNGITLEIFNANGVSQTGFIKVNTTSTVDEVDPDISVLSNGFIVVSWTKPFNATTDDIFARIFDQNGNALSANLASEFAIAAEGADRDIFSALGMLQNGKFITVWQDGGDSDGDGGRITGEVNQLTRTSVSDGASDTIQIDSLRDIASGNAGNDTFQGGGLDAFTNDTIDGGADADRILATGDISLVNTTVVSIEEIEFQAVAPAKLVVVRADQIGAGLASNLVVDFAAVGTPDRFRIEMLNATSVDLSQFQVQDFFPGAGEGDRLIILGDNDNETMRGTSVRDELFGTGGNDVLDGGAGGDFLSGGTGSDRVTYANALAGVIANLSSSAGNTGEAAGDTYSSIENLTGSAFNDSLTGNSAANILLGGNGNDTLNGRTGNDTLTGGGGNDNLIGGAGADNLSGGAGADRASYQTATVGVVASLTTPANNTGDAAGDTYSSIENLTGSAFNDSLTGNSAANILLGGNGNDTLNGRTGNDTLTGGGGNDNLIGGAGADNLSGGAGSDRASYQTATVGVVASLTTPASNTGDAAGDTYSSIENLTGSAFNDTLTGNTGANILLGGSGNDTLNGRTGNDTLTGGSGNDNFLFNTTLGATNVDQITDFSFVNDTIRLDNAIFNAIVGVGVLSAAQFVANASGAAGDLNDRIIYETDTGELYYDANGSAAGGSVLFATLSPGLGITNADFFIV
;
A
#
# COMPACT_ATOMS: atom_id res chain seq x y z
N MET A 1 -6.98 46.94 8.42
CA MET A 1 -6.11 46.08 7.61
C MET A 1 -6.60 44.72 7.95
N THR A 2 -7.47 44.27 7.08
CA THR A 2 -8.64 43.48 7.44
C THR A 2 -8.92 42.66 6.21
N VAL A 3 -8.64 41.36 6.32
CA VAL A 3 -9.26 40.34 5.48
C VAL A 3 -10.72 40.73 5.31
N THR A 4 -11.14 40.95 4.07
CA THR A 4 -12.53 41.30 3.79
C THR A 4 -13.33 40.02 3.87
N THR A 5 -14.11 39.89 4.95
CA THR A 5 -15.00 38.73 5.18
C THR A 5 -16.43 39.13 4.85
N THR A 6 -17.09 38.34 4.01
CA THR A 6 -18.52 38.48 3.70
C THR A 6 -19.22 37.15 3.91
N PHE A 7 -20.49 37.20 4.31
CA PHE A 7 -21.30 36.01 4.56
C PHE A 7 -22.52 36.05 3.63
N ASN A 8 -22.76 34.96 2.90
CA ASN A 8 -23.93 34.84 2.04
C ASN A 8 -24.70 33.59 2.43
N ASN A 9 -26.03 33.68 2.42
CA ASN A 9 -26.90 32.52 2.54
C ASN A 9 -27.48 32.22 1.17
N THR A 10 -27.42 30.96 0.76
CA THR A 10 -27.98 30.49 -0.51
C THR A 10 -28.85 29.26 -0.26
N THR A 11 -30.07 29.27 -0.80
CA THR A 11 -30.92 28.08 -0.85
C THR A 11 -30.27 27.02 -1.76
N THR A 12 -30.03 25.83 -1.22
CA THR A 12 -29.38 24.72 -1.95
C THR A 12 -30.36 23.71 -2.52
N THR A 13 -31.53 23.59 -1.91
CA THR A 13 -32.64 22.76 -2.37
C THR A 13 -33.87 23.63 -2.53
N PHE A 14 -34.59 23.51 -3.64
CA PHE A 14 -35.96 24.04 -3.69
C PHE A 14 -36.82 23.36 -2.62
N GLN A 15 -37.83 24.09 -2.12
CA GLN A 15 -38.80 23.56 -1.16
C GLN A 15 -39.27 22.17 -1.58
N PHE A 16 -39.09 21.20 -0.68
CA PHE A 16 -39.49 19.83 -0.90
C PHE A 16 -40.44 19.41 0.21
N GLY A 17 -41.44 18.62 -0.14
CA GLY A 17 -42.28 18.01 0.88
C GLY A 17 -41.53 16.89 1.56
N VAL A 18 -41.62 16.88 2.89
CA VAL A 18 -40.98 15.87 3.77
C VAL A 18 -41.70 14.51 3.67
N ASN A 19 -42.70 14.38 2.80
CA ASN A 19 -43.26 13.13 2.29
C ASN A 19 -43.86 13.34 0.90
N THR A 20 -44.15 12.26 0.16
CA THR A 20 -44.70 12.34 -1.20
C THR A 20 -46.20 12.11 -1.32
N PHE A 21 -46.89 11.51 -0.33
CA PHE A 21 -48.35 11.54 -0.19
C PHE A 21 -48.81 10.76 1.06
N THR A 22 -49.44 11.42 2.02
CA THR A 22 -50.23 10.77 3.08
C THR A 22 -51.52 11.56 3.30
N PRO A 23 -52.72 10.96 3.21
CA PRO A 23 -53.97 11.73 3.35
C PRO A 23 -54.13 12.38 4.73
N GLY A 24 -54.30 13.70 4.78
CA GLY A 24 -54.74 14.49 5.93
C GLY A 24 -53.65 15.32 6.61
N ASN A 25 -54.12 16.31 7.40
CA ASN A 25 -53.32 17.41 7.95
C ASN A 25 -52.12 16.92 8.79
N GLN A 26 -50.93 17.43 8.49
CA GLN A 26 -49.66 17.12 9.14
C GLN A 26 -49.21 18.32 9.96
N VAL A 27 -48.72 18.08 11.17
CA VAL A 27 -48.50 19.16 12.14
C VAL A 27 -47.28 18.90 13.02
N LEU A 28 -46.79 19.96 13.66
CA LEU A 28 -45.78 19.95 14.72
C LEU A 28 -44.48 19.20 14.33
N PRO A 29 -43.77 19.66 13.29
CA PRO A 29 -42.54 19.00 12.88
C PRO A 29 -41.41 19.23 13.88
N ASP A 30 -40.45 18.32 13.85
CA ASP A 30 -39.12 18.44 14.45
C ASP A 30 -38.08 17.90 13.46
N VAL A 31 -36.84 18.41 13.50
CA VAL A 31 -35.77 18.02 12.55
C VAL A 31 -34.41 17.98 13.23
N LEU A 32 -33.58 17.03 12.79
CA LEU A 32 -32.26 16.80 13.35
C LEU A 32 -31.26 16.41 12.26
N GLY A 33 -30.10 17.07 12.24
CA GLY A 33 -29.00 16.73 11.35
C GLY A 33 -28.15 15.55 11.85
N LEU A 34 -27.70 14.73 10.92
CA LEU A 34 -26.99 13.48 11.13
C LEU A 34 -25.48 13.64 10.82
N ASN A 35 -24.66 12.70 11.29
CA ASN A 35 -23.20 12.77 11.07
C ASN A 35 -22.79 12.33 9.65
N ASN A 36 -23.71 11.75 8.89
CA ASN A 36 -23.54 11.41 7.47
C ASN A 36 -23.87 12.59 6.54
N GLY A 37 -24.07 13.80 7.07
CA GLY A 37 -24.45 15.00 6.33
C GLY A 37 -25.94 15.10 5.99
N GLY A 38 -26.71 14.02 6.21
CA GLY A 38 -28.16 13.97 6.02
C GLY A 38 -28.94 14.49 7.24
N PHE A 39 -30.25 14.25 7.24
CA PHE A 39 -31.14 14.66 8.33
C PHE A 39 -32.32 13.71 8.53
N VAL A 40 -32.98 13.83 9.68
CA VAL A 40 -34.25 13.17 9.97
C VAL A 40 -35.28 14.22 10.34
N ALA A 41 -36.50 14.06 9.82
CA ALA A 41 -37.63 14.89 10.18
C ALA A 41 -38.75 14.02 10.77
N ALA A 42 -39.32 14.47 11.88
CA ALA A 42 -40.44 13.82 12.57
C ALA A 42 -41.66 14.74 12.61
N TYR A 43 -42.86 14.20 12.47
CA TYR A 43 -44.10 14.98 12.48
C TYR A 43 -45.34 14.12 12.73
N ASN A 44 -46.43 14.77 13.14
CA ASN A 44 -47.70 14.12 13.44
C ASN A 44 -48.65 14.16 12.24
N THR A 45 -49.50 13.15 12.10
CA THR A 45 -50.61 13.14 11.13
C THR A 45 -51.96 13.14 11.86
N VAL A 46 -52.78 14.17 11.65
CA VAL A 46 -54.07 14.42 12.34
C VAL A 46 -55.16 13.42 11.94
N SER A 47 -55.15 12.95 10.69
CA SER A 47 -56.11 11.96 10.16
C SER A 47 -55.73 10.51 10.49
N GLY A 48 -54.44 10.27 10.73
CA GLY A 48 -53.86 8.94 10.88
C GLY A 48 -53.59 8.53 12.32
N ASN A 49 -53.53 9.48 13.25
CA ASN A 49 -53.08 9.29 14.63
C ASN A 49 -51.75 8.51 14.70
N PHE A 50 -50.70 8.98 14.03
CA PHE A 50 -49.36 8.39 14.15
C PHE A 50 -48.27 9.45 13.93
N ILE A 51 -47.06 9.12 14.39
CA ILE A 51 -45.83 9.87 14.10
C ILE A 51 -45.13 9.21 12.92
N LEU A 52 -44.66 10.04 11.97
CA LEU A 52 -43.75 9.63 10.91
C LEU A 52 -42.36 10.19 11.17
N LEU A 53 -41.34 9.36 10.91
CA LEU A 53 -39.94 9.75 10.87
C LEU A 53 -39.41 9.44 9.47
N ASN A 54 -38.88 10.44 8.76
CA ASN A 54 -38.27 10.25 7.46
C ASN A 54 -36.80 10.65 7.50
N PHE A 55 -35.93 9.75 7.01
CA PHE A 55 -34.49 9.93 6.96
C PHE A 55 -34.07 10.30 5.54
N TYR A 56 -33.16 11.26 5.45
CA TYR A 56 -32.65 11.83 4.22
C TYR A 56 -31.13 11.78 4.18
N ASP A 57 -30.56 11.60 3.00
CA ASP A 57 -29.12 11.74 2.77
C ASP A 57 -28.70 13.22 2.64
N ALA A 58 -27.40 13.46 2.43
CA ALA A 58 -26.82 14.79 2.30
C ALA A 58 -27.30 15.58 1.06
N ASP A 59 -27.86 14.88 0.08
CA ASP A 59 -28.47 15.45 -1.14
C ASP A 59 -29.98 15.65 -0.98
N SER A 60 -30.51 15.43 0.23
CA SER A 60 -31.93 15.55 0.58
C SER A 60 -32.82 14.52 -0.13
N ASN A 61 -32.29 13.37 -0.53
CA ASN A 61 -33.10 12.24 -0.98
C ASN A 61 -33.54 11.40 0.22
N GLN A 62 -34.81 11.00 0.24
CA GLN A 62 -35.34 10.13 1.29
C GLN A 62 -34.71 8.72 1.17
N VAL A 63 -33.99 8.29 2.21
CA VAL A 63 -33.32 6.98 2.28
C VAL A 63 -33.99 6.00 3.25
N GLY A 64 -34.86 6.50 4.13
CA GLY A 64 -35.53 5.68 5.12
C GLY A 64 -36.81 6.33 5.66
N GLY A 65 -37.65 5.52 6.30
CA GLY A 65 -38.87 5.98 6.92
C GLY A 65 -39.36 5.00 7.98
N PHE A 66 -39.86 5.53 9.09
CA PHE A 66 -40.47 4.76 10.15
C PHE A 66 -41.82 5.35 10.53
N ARG A 67 -42.83 4.49 10.58
CA ARG A 67 -44.15 4.84 11.10
C ARG A 67 -44.25 4.28 12.52
N ILE A 68 -44.55 5.14 13.48
CA ILE A 68 -44.88 4.73 14.85
C ILE A 68 -46.40 4.55 14.90
N PRO A 69 -46.94 3.32 14.76
CA PRO A 69 -48.37 3.11 14.80
C PRO A 69 -48.91 3.36 16.22
N TYR A 70 -50.15 3.82 16.28
CA TYR A 70 -50.86 4.09 17.52
C TYR A 70 -51.99 3.08 17.72
N ASP A 71 -52.21 2.63 18.96
CA ASP A 71 -53.28 1.69 19.32
C ASP A 71 -54.65 2.40 19.27
N ASP A 72 -55.61 1.74 18.61
CA ASP A 72 -56.70 2.28 17.80
C ASP A 72 -57.86 2.91 18.60
N ALA A 73 -57.66 3.23 19.88
CA ALA A 73 -58.72 3.57 20.82
C ALA A 73 -58.93 5.08 21.09
N ASN A 74 -58.03 5.98 20.66
CA ASN A 74 -58.08 7.40 21.03
C ASN A 74 -58.51 8.35 19.89
N THR A 75 -59.09 9.48 20.29
CA THR A 75 -59.66 10.52 19.43
C THR A 75 -58.79 11.76 19.29
N GLU A 76 -57.69 11.86 20.04
CA GLU A 76 -56.76 13.00 20.02
C GLU A 76 -55.42 12.58 19.39
N PRO A 77 -54.78 13.44 18.58
CA PRO A 77 -53.46 13.18 18.01
C PRO A 77 -52.37 13.14 19.10
N PRO A 78 -51.25 12.42 18.89
CA PRO A 78 -50.11 12.44 19.82
C PRO A 78 -49.53 13.85 19.96
N GLY A 79 -48.88 14.15 21.09
CA GLY A 79 -48.19 15.43 21.27
C GLY A 79 -46.95 15.57 20.38
N LYS A 80 -46.27 16.72 20.44
CA LYS A 80 -45.15 17.07 19.55
C LYS A 80 -43.99 16.07 19.74
N PRO A 81 -43.51 15.38 18.68
CA PRO A 81 -42.32 14.54 18.80
C PRO A 81 -41.09 15.41 19.05
N SER A 82 -40.17 14.93 19.88
CA SER A 82 -38.89 15.58 20.13
C SER A 82 -37.72 14.65 19.76
N LEU A 83 -36.80 15.16 18.95
CA LEU A 83 -35.63 14.48 18.42
C LEU A 83 -34.37 14.90 19.16
N THR A 84 -33.46 13.95 19.40
CA THR A 84 -32.10 14.28 19.84
C THR A 84 -31.07 13.30 19.30
N LYS A 85 -29.87 13.80 19.00
CA LYS A 85 -28.73 12.98 18.56
C LYS A 85 -27.94 12.54 19.79
N LEU A 86 -27.93 11.23 20.06
CA LEU A 86 -27.15 10.64 21.14
C LEU A 86 -25.65 10.69 20.82
N ALA A 87 -24.81 10.59 21.86
CA ALA A 87 -23.34 10.68 21.72
C ALA A 87 -22.73 9.62 20.80
N ASN A 88 -23.41 8.49 20.58
CA ASN A 88 -23.01 7.44 19.64
C ASN A 88 -23.48 7.70 18.19
N GLY A 89 -24.12 8.83 17.92
CA GLY A 89 -24.67 9.21 16.62
C GLY A 89 -26.06 8.65 16.32
N ASN A 90 -26.65 7.84 17.22
CA ASN A 90 -28.02 7.36 17.04
C ASN A 90 -29.03 8.47 17.29
N VAL A 91 -30.19 8.36 16.65
CA VAL A 91 -31.32 9.28 16.80
C VAL A 91 -32.28 8.71 17.85
N LEU A 92 -32.59 9.49 18.87
CA LEU A 92 -33.70 9.22 19.80
C LEU A 92 -34.88 10.11 19.40
N VAL A 93 -36.05 9.50 19.25
CA VAL A 93 -37.34 10.22 19.22
C VAL A 93 -38.10 9.92 20.49
N VAL A 94 -38.68 10.96 21.11
CA VAL A 94 -39.53 10.89 22.30
C VAL A 94 -40.88 11.50 21.96
N TRP A 95 -41.95 10.90 22.47
CA TRP A 95 -43.31 11.42 22.32
C TRP A 95 -44.16 11.03 23.54
N ASP A 96 -45.23 11.76 23.78
CA ASP A 96 -46.32 11.30 24.65
C ASP A 96 -47.36 10.56 23.82
N ASP A 97 -47.97 9.54 24.43
CA ASP A 97 -49.04 8.79 23.78
C ASP A 97 -50.41 9.49 23.86
N ASN A 98 -50.50 10.70 24.44
CA ASN A 98 -51.71 11.49 24.66
C ASN A 98 -52.94 10.68 25.14
N ASN A 99 -52.72 9.59 25.88
CA ASN A 99 -53.79 8.72 26.35
C ASN A 99 -54.47 9.34 27.58
N PRO A 100 -55.77 9.69 27.55
CA PRO A 100 -56.44 10.35 28.69
C PRO A 100 -56.57 9.46 29.93
N ALA A 101 -56.43 8.13 29.77
CA ALA A 101 -56.55 7.16 30.85
C ALA A 101 -55.19 6.79 31.48
N GLU A 102 -54.13 6.73 30.68
CA GLU A 102 -52.77 6.31 31.08
C GLU A 102 -51.71 6.98 30.19
N THR A 103 -51.54 8.31 30.28
CA THR A 103 -50.54 9.00 29.45
C THR A 103 -49.12 8.52 29.79
N ALA A 104 -48.38 8.01 28.81
CA ALA A 104 -47.01 7.55 28.95
C ALA A 104 -46.07 8.31 27.99
N MET A 105 -44.86 8.60 28.48
CA MET A 105 -43.76 9.03 27.63
C MET A 105 -43.09 7.80 27.05
N LEU A 106 -43.01 7.75 25.73
CA LEU A 106 -42.43 6.68 24.96
C LEU A 106 -41.23 7.20 24.18
N GLY A 107 -40.32 6.29 23.81
CA GLY A 107 -39.18 6.64 22.98
C GLY A 107 -38.72 5.50 22.10
N ARG A 108 -37.95 5.83 21.06
CA ARG A 108 -37.34 4.82 20.17
C ARG A 108 -36.02 5.33 19.63
N ILE A 109 -35.06 4.42 19.51
CA ILE A 109 -33.73 4.73 19.01
C ILE A 109 -33.58 4.18 17.59
N PHE A 110 -32.95 4.96 16.71
CA PHE A 110 -32.62 4.61 15.34
C PHE A 110 -31.14 4.85 15.06
N ASP A 111 -30.56 4.06 14.16
CA ASP A 111 -29.27 4.40 13.55
C ASP A 111 -29.44 5.54 12.52
N GLN A 112 -28.33 6.04 11.99
CA GLN A 112 -28.34 7.17 11.02
C GLN A 112 -28.92 6.80 9.65
N ASN A 113 -29.18 5.52 9.40
CA ASN A 113 -29.83 5.04 8.17
C ASN A 113 -31.34 4.79 8.38
N GLY A 114 -31.86 5.09 9.58
CA GLY A 114 -33.27 4.92 9.92
C GLY A 114 -33.65 3.51 10.37
N ASN A 115 -32.69 2.63 10.68
CA ASN A 115 -33.00 1.32 11.24
C ASN A 115 -33.20 1.43 12.76
N ALA A 116 -34.27 0.82 13.28
CA ALA A 116 -34.53 0.80 14.71
C ALA A 116 -33.44 0.01 15.47
N VAL A 117 -32.89 0.61 16.52
CA VAL A 117 -31.91 0.02 17.43
C VAL A 117 -32.62 -0.36 18.72
N GLY A 118 -32.92 -1.65 18.88
CA GLY A 118 -33.66 -2.16 20.03
C GLY A 118 -35.18 -2.02 19.90
N GLY A 119 -35.87 -2.15 21.04
CA GLY A 119 -37.33 -2.01 21.13
C GLY A 119 -37.78 -0.59 21.48
N GLU A 120 -39.10 -0.40 21.56
CA GLU A 120 -39.68 0.80 22.15
C GLU A 120 -39.28 0.94 23.62
N LEU A 121 -39.02 2.17 24.04
CA LEU A 121 -38.64 2.56 25.38
C LEU A 121 -39.86 3.12 26.09
N THR A 122 -40.17 2.59 27.28
CA THR A 122 -41.13 3.21 28.18
C THR A 122 -40.37 4.13 29.12
N LEU A 123 -40.50 5.44 28.94
CA LEU A 123 -39.71 6.46 29.62
C LEU A 123 -40.44 6.99 30.87
N SER A 124 -41.76 6.90 30.93
CA SER A 124 -42.52 7.04 32.17
C SER A 124 -43.17 5.73 32.63
N GLY A 125 -43.44 5.59 33.93
CA GLY A 125 -44.27 4.50 34.44
C GLY A 125 -45.73 4.68 34.04
N SER A 126 -46.54 3.61 34.16
CA SER A 126 -47.97 3.58 33.80
C SER A 126 -48.89 4.27 34.81
N SER A 127 -48.66 5.57 35.05
CA SER A 127 -49.58 6.40 35.80
C SER A 127 -49.37 7.90 35.51
N ILE A 128 -50.41 8.50 34.90
CA ILE A 128 -50.86 9.90 34.83
C ILE A 128 -50.09 10.95 33.97
N ALA A 129 -50.80 11.50 32.96
CA ALA A 129 -50.75 12.84 32.31
C ALA A 129 -49.39 13.57 32.20
N PHE A 130 -48.48 13.00 31.41
CA PHE A 130 -47.27 13.68 30.94
C PHE A 130 -47.55 14.37 29.60
N GLU A 131 -47.25 15.65 29.50
CA GLU A 131 -47.50 16.46 28.29
C GLU A 131 -46.20 17.15 27.84
N ASP A 132 -46.05 17.32 26.53
CA ASP A 132 -44.99 18.07 25.85
C ASP A 132 -43.55 17.67 26.23
N PRO A 133 -43.11 16.42 25.96
CA PRO A 133 -41.75 15.99 26.26
C PRO A 133 -40.74 16.64 25.31
N VAL A 134 -39.76 17.34 25.86
CA VAL A 134 -38.60 17.87 25.12
C VAL A 134 -37.36 17.10 25.57
N THR A 135 -36.58 16.57 24.62
CA THR A 135 -35.40 15.76 24.89
C THR A 135 -34.10 16.46 24.49
N SER A 136 -33.04 16.23 25.28
CA SER A 136 -31.69 16.66 24.92
C SER A 136 -30.64 15.65 25.37
N ALA A 137 -29.67 15.38 24.49
CA ALA A 137 -28.53 14.53 24.81
C ALA A 137 -27.62 15.19 25.86
N LEU A 138 -27.04 14.36 26.73
CA LEU A 138 -26.07 14.77 27.73
C LEU A 138 -24.67 14.31 27.30
N THR A 139 -23.67 15.17 27.50
CA THR A 139 -22.26 14.90 27.14
C THR A 139 -21.71 13.60 27.73
N GLY A 140 -22.24 13.13 28.87
CA GLY A 140 -21.90 11.85 29.49
C GLY A 140 -22.45 10.60 28.78
N GLY A 141 -23.12 10.74 27.63
CA GLY A 141 -23.66 9.63 26.83
C GLY A 141 -25.11 9.24 27.16
N GLY A 142 -25.77 9.93 28.08
CA GLY A 142 -27.20 9.78 28.38
C GLY A 142 -28.06 10.85 27.71
N PHE A 143 -29.30 11.00 28.16
CA PHE A 143 -30.19 12.09 27.75
C PHE A 143 -31.08 12.54 28.93
N ALA A 144 -31.57 13.77 28.85
CA ALA A 144 -32.56 14.33 29.76
C ALA A 144 -33.84 14.65 28.98
N ILE A 145 -34.98 14.50 29.65
CA ILE A 145 -36.30 14.87 29.12
C ILE A 145 -36.95 15.81 30.12
N SER A 146 -37.34 17.01 29.68
CA SER A 146 -38.26 17.88 30.42
C SER A 146 -39.68 17.65 29.94
N PHE A 147 -40.64 17.73 30.84
CA PHE A 147 -42.06 17.49 30.54
C PHE A 147 -42.95 18.17 31.58
N THR A 148 -44.21 18.38 31.22
CA THR A 148 -45.22 18.93 32.11
C THR A 148 -45.97 17.79 32.81
N PHE A 149 -46.17 17.92 34.14
CA PHE A 149 -46.96 17.00 34.93
C PHE A 149 -47.73 17.75 36.02
N GLY A 150 -49.07 17.66 35.99
CA GLY A 150 -49.95 18.30 36.97
C GLY A 150 -49.78 19.83 37.04
N GLY A 151 -49.53 20.48 35.89
CA GLY A 151 -49.31 21.92 35.78
C GLY A 151 -47.95 22.41 36.31
N ASN A 152 -46.99 21.51 36.49
CA ASN A 152 -45.63 21.79 36.94
C ASN A 152 -44.62 21.16 35.99
N ILE A 153 -43.42 21.71 35.90
CA ILE A 153 -42.34 21.14 35.07
C ILE A 153 -41.49 20.15 35.86
N PHE A 154 -41.24 19.00 35.25
CA PHE A 154 -40.35 17.96 35.74
C PHE A 154 -39.27 17.64 34.71
N PHE A 155 -38.20 16.99 35.15
CA PHE A 155 -37.28 16.32 34.26
C PHE A 155 -36.95 14.89 34.71
N GLY A 156 -36.65 14.04 33.74
CA GLY A 156 -36.07 12.70 33.91
C GLY A 156 -34.70 12.61 33.25
N ARG A 157 -33.82 11.77 33.79
CA ARG A 157 -32.51 11.46 33.19
C ARG A 157 -32.43 9.99 32.85
N TYR A 158 -31.73 9.67 31.77
CA TYR A 158 -31.65 8.33 31.22
C TYR A 158 -30.24 8.06 30.70
N ASN A 159 -29.84 6.78 30.72
CA ASN A 159 -28.64 6.34 30.02
C ASN A 159 -28.89 6.23 28.50
N ALA A 160 -27.84 5.97 27.71
CA ALA A 160 -27.92 5.82 26.26
C ALA A 160 -28.95 4.79 25.76
N ALA A 161 -29.25 3.77 26.58
CA ALA A 161 -30.19 2.69 26.25
C ALA A 161 -31.62 2.95 26.74
N GLY A 162 -31.91 4.15 27.28
CA GLY A 162 -33.24 4.51 27.79
C GLY A 162 -33.54 4.08 29.22
N GLY A 163 -32.55 3.54 29.95
CA GLY A 163 -32.71 3.22 31.37
C GLY A 163 -32.70 4.47 32.24
N GLN A 164 -33.77 4.71 33.01
CA GLN A 164 -33.89 5.86 33.90
C GLN A 164 -32.79 5.89 34.99
N ILE A 165 -32.18 7.05 35.19
CA ILE A 165 -31.14 7.33 36.19
C ILE A 165 -31.74 8.21 37.28
N GLY A 166 -31.96 7.63 38.45
CA GLY A 166 -32.67 8.31 39.55
C GLY A 166 -34.18 8.27 39.34
N GLY A 167 -34.89 9.30 39.80
CA GLY A 167 -36.33 9.49 39.58
C GLY A 167 -36.62 10.84 38.94
N PHE A 168 -37.91 11.13 38.72
CA PHE A 168 -38.33 12.43 38.24
C PHE A 168 -38.07 13.51 39.28
N THR A 169 -37.52 14.62 38.82
CA THR A 169 -37.22 15.78 39.66
C THR A 169 -38.09 16.95 39.20
N GLN A 170 -38.86 17.52 40.11
CA GLN A 170 -39.59 18.75 39.85
C GLN A 170 -38.60 19.90 39.73
N VAL A 171 -38.70 20.70 38.67
CA VAL A 171 -37.72 21.76 38.36
C VAL A 171 -37.80 22.90 39.38
N ASN A 172 -39.02 23.31 39.72
CA ASN A 172 -39.26 24.36 40.69
C ASN A 172 -39.56 23.78 42.09
N SER A 173 -38.83 24.24 43.11
CA SER A 173 -39.07 23.88 44.53
C SER A 173 -39.81 24.97 45.32
N VAL A 174 -40.06 26.13 44.71
CA VAL A 174 -40.78 27.25 45.32
C VAL A 174 -42.20 27.26 44.76
N ALA A 175 -43.19 27.08 45.64
CA ALA A 175 -44.60 27.11 45.26
C ALA A 175 -44.99 28.47 44.66
N THR A 176 -44.85 28.61 43.34
CA THR A 176 -45.56 29.63 42.58
C THR A 176 -47.00 29.15 42.46
N ALA A 177 -47.96 30.03 42.72
CA ALA A 177 -49.38 29.65 42.68
C ALA A 177 -49.93 29.62 41.23
N GLY A 178 -49.06 29.49 40.22
CA GLY A 178 -49.37 29.48 38.79
C GLY A 178 -49.15 28.11 38.15
N THR A 179 -49.75 27.90 36.97
CA THR A 179 -49.47 26.77 36.08
C THR A 179 -48.18 27.06 35.30
N GLN A 180 -47.29 26.08 35.21
CA GLN A 180 -46.03 26.17 34.46
C GLN A 180 -46.15 25.48 33.10
N ASN A 181 -45.66 26.12 32.04
CA ASN A 181 -45.75 25.65 30.66
C ASN A 181 -44.40 25.79 29.91
N ASP A 182 -44.38 25.40 28.63
CA ASP A 182 -43.28 25.62 27.67
C ASP A 182 -41.91 25.15 28.17
N ALA A 183 -41.87 23.94 28.74
CA ALA A 183 -40.63 23.36 29.25
C ALA A 183 -39.66 23.05 28.10
N SER A 184 -38.42 23.51 28.21
CA SER A 184 -37.35 23.16 27.29
C SER A 184 -36.11 22.71 28.05
N VAL A 185 -35.31 21.84 27.45
CA VAL A 185 -34.08 21.30 28.08
C VAL A 185 -32.92 21.28 27.09
N VAL A 186 -31.73 21.62 27.58
CA VAL A 186 -30.49 21.44 26.81
C VAL A 186 -29.35 20.91 27.67
N GLY A 187 -28.64 19.89 27.17
CA GLY A 187 -27.39 19.41 27.75
C GLY A 187 -26.24 20.39 27.51
N LEU A 188 -25.47 20.68 28.54
CA LEU A 188 -24.31 21.59 28.47
C LEU A 188 -23.02 20.83 28.16
N ALA A 189 -22.07 21.52 27.53
CA ALA A 189 -20.76 20.95 27.17
C ALA A 189 -19.99 20.39 28.40
N ASP A 190 -20.20 20.96 29.59
CA ASP A 190 -19.58 20.48 30.83
C ASP A 190 -20.28 19.27 31.49
N GLY A 191 -21.32 18.73 30.84
CA GLY A 191 -22.11 17.59 31.29
C GLY A 191 -23.33 17.96 32.15
N GLY A 192 -23.50 19.21 32.56
CA GLY A 192 -24.74 19.71 33.16
C GLY A 192 -25.88 19.82 32.16
N PHE A 193 -27.02 20.37 32.59
CA PHE A 193 -28.14 20.71 31.70
C PHE A 193 -28.96 21.85 32.28
N VAL A 194 -29.67 22.57 31.42
CA VAL A 194 -30.56 23.68 31.77
C VAL A 194 -31.99 23.26 31.46
N VAL A 195 -32.92 23.64 32.34
CA VAL A 195 -34.36 23.53 32.05
C VAL A 195 -34.98 24.91 32.16
N THR A 196 -35.66 25.35 31.11
CA THR A 196 -36.45 26.59 31.08
C THR A 196 -37.95 26.29 31.13
N TYR A 197 -38.73 27.26 31.61
CA TYR A 197 -40.18 27.17 31.68
C TYR A 197 -40.81 28.56 31.85
N THR A 198 -42.08 28.69 31.46
CA THR A 198 -42.89 29.88 31.72
C THR A 198 -43.84 29.64 32.90
N ASP A 199 -44.17 30.68 33.66
CA ASP A 199 -45.06 30.58 34.82
C ASP A 199 -46.23 31.54 34.70
N THR A 200 -47.48 31.06 34.73
CA THR A 200 -48.67 31.93 34.61
C THR A 200 -48.93 32.83 35.83
N ASN A 201 -48.08 32.81 36.86
CA ASN A 201 -48.16 33.69 38.02
C ASN A 201 -46.79 34.35 38.37
N PRO A 202 -46.67 35.70 38.28
CA PRO A 202 -47.70 36.68 37.96
C PRO A 202 -48.23 36.54 36.52
N ALA A 203 -49.39 37.13 36.24
CA ALA A 203 -50.09 36.99 34.95
C ALA A 203 -49.22 37.35 33.71
N SER A 204 -48.12 38.08 33.90
CA SER A 204 -47.14 38.49 32.88
C SER A 204 -46.16 37.36 32.52
N GLN A 205 -46.65 36.13 32.38
CA GLN A 205 -45.92 34.87 32.14
C GLN A 205 -44.37 34.97 32.08
N PRO A 206 -43.65 35.12 33.21
CA PRO A 206 -42.19 35.26 33.18
C PRO A 206 -41.50 33.98 32.71
N LEU A 207 -40.42 34.15 31.94
CA LEU A 207 -39.52 33.06 31.54
C LEU A 207 -38.45 32.83 32.63
N ARG A 208 -38.29 31.58 33.05
CA ARG A 208 -37.40 31.17 34.14
C ARG A 208 -36.50 30.02 33.74
N ALA A 209 -35.42 29.82 34.48
CA ALA A 209 -34.47 28.74 34.27
C ALA A 209 -33.91 28.18 35.58
N VAL A 210 -33.60 26.88 35.56
CA VAL A 210 -32.81 26.20 36.60
C VAL A 210 -31.69 25.41 35.92
N ILE A 211 -30.48 25.46 36.50
CA ILE A 211 -29.32 24.74 35.96
C ILE A 211 -28.95 23.61 36.90
N TYR A 212 -28.67 22.44 36.32
CA TYR A 212 -28.34 21.21 37.01
C TYR A 212 -26.94 20.71 36.64
N ASN A 213 -26.29 20.04 37.59
CA ASN A 213 -25.13 19.21 37.30
C ASN A 213 -25.54 17.92 36.59
N ALA A 214 -24.58 17.20 36.02
CA ALA A 214 -24.80 15.92 35.36
C ALA A 214 -25.55 14.90 36.24
N ASP A 215 -25.33 14.96 37.56
CA ASP A 215 -25.95 14.11 38.56
C ASP A 215 -27.38 14.54 38.97
N GLY A 216 -27.93 15.60 38.35
CA GLY A 216 -29.27 16.12 38.59
C GLY A 216 -29.39 16.99 39.84
N THR A 217 -28.28 17.31 40.52
CA THR A 217 -28.28 18.28 41.62
C THR A 217 -28.33 19.71 41.08
N VAL A 218 -29.05 20.60 41.78
CA VAL A 218 -29.15 22.02 41.39
C VAL A 218 -27.77 22.68 41.45
N ARG A 219 -27.31 23.20 40.32
CA ARG A 219 -26.09 24.01 40.17
C ARG A 219 -26.40 25.49 40.39
N THR A 220 -27.38 26.00 39.66
CA THR A 220 -27.91 27.36 39.82
C THR A 220 -29.40 27.26 40.08
N ALA A 221 -29.83 27.77 41.23
CA ALA A 221 -31.23 27.79 41.62
C ALA A 221 -32.07 28.66 40.67
N ASP A 222 -33.39 28.48 40.71
CA ASP A 222 -34.36 29.22 39.89
C ASP A 222 -34.06 30.70 39.78
N PHE A 223 -33.84 31.16 38.56
CA PHE A 223 -33.60 32.57 38.24
C PHE A 223 -34.46 33.01 37.07
N LEU A 224 -34.75 34.30 37.07
CA LEU A 224 -35.56 34.96 36.07
C LEU A 224 -34.69 35.27 34.84
N ILE A 225 -35.17 34.88 33.66
CA ILE A 225 -34.62 35.35 32.37
C ILE A 225 -35.33 36.65 32.00
N ASP A 226 -36.65 36.61 31.88
CA ASP A 226 -37.46 37.78 31.54
C ASP A 226 -38.73 37.89 32.40
N SER A 227 -39.06 39.11 32.82
CA SER A 227 -40.26 39.44 33.60
C SER A 227 -41.23 40.39 32.89
N ALA A 228 -40.87 40.89 31.71
CA ALA A 228 -41.72 41.77 30.92
C ALA A 228 -42.48 40.94 29.86
N GLY A 229 -43.75 41.28 29.63
CA GLY A 229 -44.58 40.59 28.64
C GLY A 229 -45.08 39.21 29.07
N ASP A 230 -46.10 38.71 28.37
CA ASP A 230 -46.47 37.30 28.33
C ASP A 230 -45.45 36.56 27.44
N ASN A 231 -44.43 35.92 28.05
CA ASN A 231 -43.40 35.18 27.31
C ASN A 231 -43.83 33.74 27.09
N THR A 232 -43.57 33.18 25.90
CA THR A 232 -43.96 31.80 25.53
C THR A 232 -42.95 31.15 24.58
N GLN A 233 -43.07 29.84 24.38
CA GLN A 233 -42.41 29.08 23.30
C GLN A 233 -40.88 29.18 23.31
N SER A 234 -40.23 28.81 24.42
CA SER A 234 -38.77 28.91 24.51
C SER A 234 -38.04 27.71 23.89
N ALA A 235 -36.99 27.97 23.11
CA ALA A 235 -36.09 26.97 22.54
C ALA A 235 -34.65 27.23 23.00
N LEU A 236 -33.87 26.15 23.15
CA LEU A 236 -32.55 26.17 23.78
C LEU A 236 -31.50 25.50 22.90
N THR A 237 -30.28 26.04 22.92
CA THR A 237 -29.11 25.36 22.35
C THR A 237 -27.86 25.58 23.18
N ALA A 238 -26.96 24.59 23.19
CA ALA A 238 -25.66 24.69 23.85
C ALA A 238 -24.60 25.11 22.84
N LEU A 239 -23.82 26.13 23.19
CA LEU A 239 -22.82 26.70 22.30
C LEU A 239 -21.46 25.98 22.47
N PRO A 240 -20.66 25.81 21.41
CA PRO A 240 -19.34 25.16 21.47
C PRO A 240 -18.37 25.79 22.48
N ASN A 241 -18.53 27.07 22.79
CA ASN A 241 -17.73 27.78 23.78
C ASN A 241 -18.13 27.51 25.25
N GLY A 242 -19.10 26.62 25.49
CA GLY A 242 -19.60 26.24 26.82
C GLY A 242 -20.71 27.15 27.37
N ASN A 243 -21.14 28.15 26.63
CA ASN A 243 -22.35 28.92 26.92
C ASN A 243 -23.60 28.17 26.44
N TRP A 244 -24.77 28.69 26.75
CA TRP A 244 -26.04 28.26 26.18
C TRP A 244 -26.88 29.49 25.81
N ALA A 245 -27.75 29.32 24.82
CA ALA A 245 -28.61 30.37 24.32
C ALA A 245 -30.07 29.95 24.47
N VAL A 246 -30.93 30.93 24.73
CA VAL A 246 -32.38 30.79 24.75
C VAL A 246 -33.01 31.79 23.79
N VAL A 247 -33.94 31.32 22.98
CA VAL A 247 -34.85 32.17 22.21
C VAL A 247 -36.27 31.98 22.72
N TYR A 248 -37.08 33.04 22.69
CA TYR A 248 -38.48 33.00 23.11
C TYR A 248 -39.30 34.11 22.45
N THR A 249 -40.62 33.91 22.42
CA THR A 249 -41.58 34.93 22.02
C THR A 249 -41.83 35.87 23.19
N ASP A 250 -41.65 37.17 22.95
CA ASP A 250 -41.72 38.25 23.94
C ASP A 250 -42.78 39.27 23.52
N SER A 251 -43.92 39.27 24.23
CA SER A 251 -45.03 40.22 24.01
C SER A 251 -44.85 41.55 24.74
N GLY A 252 -43.72 41.75 25.43
CA GLY A 252 -43.36 42.98 26.13
C GLY A 252 -42.85 44.08 25.22
N TRP A 253 -42.73 43.82 23.91
CA TRP A 253 -42.19 44.77 22.94
C TRP A 253 -43.14 45.91 22.61
N VAL A 254 -42.60 47.13 22.66
CA VAL A 254 -43.28 48.35 22.22
C VAL A 254 -42.40 49.05 21.20
N GLU A 255 -42.85 49.09 19.94
CA GLU A 255 -42.18 49.81 18.86
C GLU A 255 -43.15 50.78 18.18
N GLY A 256 -42.74 52.05 18.04
CA GLY A 256 -43.60 53.09 17.48
C GLY A 256 -44.90 53.36 18.26
N GLY A 257 -45.06 52.82 19.46
CA GLY A 257 -46.27 52.91 20.28
C GLY A 257 -47.30 51.79 20.03
N THR A 258 -46.96 50.79 19.22
CA THR A 258 -47.78 49.58 18.99
C THR A 258 -47.17 48.42 19.78
N LEU A 259 -48.03 47.65 20.44
CA LEU A 259 -47.67 46.38 21.08
C LEU A 259 -47.75 45.28 20.03
N GLY A 260 -46.72 44.44 19.95
CA GLY A 260 -46.70 43.24 19.13
C GLY A 260 -45.66 42.25 19.67
N ASN A 261 -45.87 40.96 19.41
CA ASN A 261 -44.93 39.92 19.84
C ASN A 261 -43.61 40.03 19.05
N GLY A 262 -42.49 40.11 19.76
CA GLY A 262 -41.14 40.06 19.21
C GLY A 262 -40.43 38.74 19.55
N ILE A 263 -39.30 38.49 18.88
CA ILE A 263 -38.43 37.36 19.15
C ILE A 263 -37.19 37.85 19.88
N THR A 264 -36.96 37.33 21.09
CA THR A 264 -35.84 37.72 21.94
C THR A 264 -34.86 36.56 22.09
N LEU A 265 -33.57 36.85 21.98
CA LEU A 265 -32.45 35.93 22.20
C LEU A 265 -31.61 36.42 23.40
N GLU A 266 -31.17 35.51 24.26
CA GLU A 266 -30.18 35.81 25.29
C GLU A 266 -29.18 34.65 25.45
N ILE A 267 -27.91 34.99 25.69
CA ILE A 267 -26.82 34.02 25.87
C ILE A 267 -26.33 34.07 27.31
N PHE A 268 -26.17 32.89 27.91
CA PHE A 268 -25.72 32.71 29.29
C PHE A 268 -24.52 31.78 29.34
N ASN A 269 -23.65 31.96 30.33
CA ASN A 269 -22.65 30.93 30.63
C ASN A 269 -23.27 29.70 31.32
N ALA A 270 -22.49 28.63 31.48
CA ALA A 270 -22.92 27.39 32.13
C ALA A 270 -23.41 27.51 33.59
N ASN A 271 -23.30 28.70 34.20
CA ASN A 271 -23.79 29.00 35.55
C ASN A 271 -24.99 29.98 35.55
N GLY A 272 -25.50 30.38 34.39
CA GLY A 272 -26.69 31.23 34.28
C GLY A 272 -26.40 32.73 34.38
N VAL A 273 -25.15 33.15 34.16
CA VAL A 273 -24.80 34.57 34.07
C VAL A 273 -24.92 35.03 32.62
N SER A 274 -25.77 36.03 32.38
CA SER A 274 -25.97 36.64 31.05
C SER A 274 -24.66 37.19 30.49
N GLN A 275 -24.40 36.89 29.22
CA GLN A 275 -23.23 37.35 28.46
C GLN A 275 -23.58 38.50 27.51
N THR A 276 -24.84 38.63 27.11
CA THR A 276 -25.29 39.57 26.07
C THR A 276 -26.35 40.57 26.53
N GLY A 277 -27.15 40.21 27.54
CA GLY A 277 -28.48 40.80 27.74
C GLY A 277 -29.43 40.46 26.59
N PHE A 278 -30.61 41.09 26.57
CA PHE A 278 -31.65 40.84 25.57
C PHE A 278 -31.23 41.31 24.18
N ILE A 279 -31.21 40.36 23.24
CA ILE A 279 -30.95 40.60 21.82
C ILE A 279 -32.28 40.55 21.07
N LYS A 280 -32.49 41.60 20.29
CA LYS A 280 -33.61 41.76 19.36
C LYS A 280 -33.39 40.92 18.11
N VAL A 281 -34.08 39.79 17.98
CA VAL A 281 -33.91 38.91 16.82
C VAL A 281 -34.58 39.49 15.59
N ASN A 282 -35.85 39.86 15.68
CA ASN A 282 -36.52 40.60 14.63
C ASN A 282 -36.34 42.14 14.80
N THR A 283 -36.50 42.85 13.69
CA THR A 283 -36.22 44.28 13.48
C THR A 283 -37.50 45.10 13.31
N THR A 284 -38.67 44.43 13.28
CA THR A 284 -40.00 45.03 13.28
C THR A 284 -40.92 44.26 14.22
N SER A 285 -41.58 44.94 15.15
CA SER A 285 -42.56 44.33 16.09
C SER A 285 -43.98 44.88 15.91
N THR A 286 -44.30 45.35 14.69
CA THR A 286 -45.64 45.88 14.37
C THR A 286 -46.68 44.78 14.09
N VAL A 287 -46.26 43.51 14.07
CA VAL A 287 -47.08 42.30 13.92
C VAL A 287 -46.61 41.27 14.96
N ASP A 288 -47.47 40.32 15.31
CA ASP A 288 -47.14 39.27 16.29
C ASP A 288 -46.28 38.18 15.64
N GLU A 289 -44.98 38.19 15.91
CA GLU A 289 -44.04 37.16 15.46
C GLU A 289 -43.86 36.08 16.55
N VAL A 290 -43.94 34.80 16.18
CA VAL A 290 -44.13 33.66 17.11
C VAL A 290 -43.33 32.42 16.67
N ASP A 291 -43.40 31.33 17.45
CA ASP A 291 -42.82 30.02 17.14
C ASP A 291 -41.29 30.03 16.86
N PRO A 292 -40.45 30.66 17.71
CA PRO A 292 -39.02 30.68 17.45
C PRO A 292 -38.38 29.33 17.72
N ASP A 293 -37.40 28.98 16.89
CA ASP A 293 -36.52 27.84 17.12
C ASP A 293 -35.05 28.27 16.96
N ILE A 294 -34.14 27.56 17.63
CA ILE A 294 -32.73 27.90 17.68
C ILE A 294 -31.84 26.67 17.52
N SER A 295 -30.83 26.80 16.68
CA SER A 295 -29.80 25.77 16.54
C SER A 295 -28.44 26.41 16.26
N VAL A 296 -27.38 25.62 16.38
CA VAL A 296 -26.01 26.13 16.35
C VAL A 296 -25.11 25.28 15.46
N LEU A 297 -24.37 25.93 14.57
CA LEU A 297 -23.34 25.30 13.78
C LEU A 297 -22.14 24.92 14.67
N SER A 298 -21.35 23.94 14.26
CA SER A 298 -20.18 23.48 15.03
C SER A 298 -19.14 24.57 15.31
N ASN A 299 -19.07 25.60 14.46
CA ASN A 299 -18.22 26.78 14.64
C ASN A 299 -18.84 27.87 15.55
N GLY A 300 -20.05 27.64 16.08
CA GLY A 300 -20.72 28.52 17.03
C GLY A 300 -21.63 29.58 16.44
N PHE A 301 -21.84 29.61 15.11
CA PHE A 301 -22.90 30.47 14.55
C PHE A 301 -24.26 29.97 14.98
N ILE A 302 -25.06 30.89 15.49
CA ILE A 302 -26.42 30.65 15.98
C ILE A 302 -27.37 31.01 14.86
N VAL A 303 -28.27 30.10 14.51
CA VAL A 303 -29.37 30.35 13.58
C VAL A 303 -30.65 30.34 14.39
N VAL A 304 -31.46 31.38 14.21
CA VAL A 304 -32.79 31.50 14.81
C VAL A 304 -33.80 31.57 13.68
N SER A 305 -34.81 30.69 13.69
CA SER A 305 -35.97 30.76 12.80
C SER A 305 -37.22 31.13 13.58
N TRP A 306 -38.23 31.71 12.93
CA TRP A 306 -39.52 32.03 13.53
C TRP A 306 -40.59 32.22 12.45
N THR A 307 -41.85 32.25 12.88
CA THR A 307 -43.00 32.55 12.02
C THR A 307 -43.32 34.04 12.05
N LYS A 308 -43.42 34.64 10.87
CA LYS A 308 -43.75 36.05 10.66
C LYS A 308 -45.04 36.20 9.86
N PRO A 309 -46.06 36.89 10.40
CA PRO A 309 -47.26 37.20 9.64
C PRO A 309 -46.95 38.15 8.47
N PHE A 310 -47.20 37.72 7.24
CA PHE A 310 -47.04 38.55 6.05
C PHE A 310 -48.27 39.45 5.83
N ASN A 311 -49.47 38.91 6.10
CA ASN A 311 -50.73 39.67 6.15
C ASN A 311 -51.75 38.97 7.07
N ALA A 312 -53.01 39.42 7.08
CA ALA A 312 -54.06 38.86 7.94
C ALA A 312 -54.44 37.39 7.65
N THR A 313 -53.91 36.80 6.57
CA THR A 313 -54.28 35.47 6.07
C THR A 313 -53.10 34.58 5.68
N THR A 314 -51.85 35.07 5.71
CA THR A 314 -50.65 34.33 5.30
C THR A 314 -49.50 34.56 6.28
N ASP A 315 -48.73 33.50 6.52
CA ASP A 315 -47.62 33.43 7.47
C ASP A 315 -46.40 32.88 6.73
N ASP A 316 -45.21 33.43 6.96
CA ASP A 316 -43.95 33.03 6.31
C ASP A 316 -42.91 32.62 7.38
N ILE A 317 -41.96 31.76 7.04
CA ILE A 317 -40.83 31.42 7.91
C ILE A 317 -39.65 32.34 7.62
N PHE A 318 -39.13 32.99 8.67
CA PHE A 318 -37.95 33.84 8.61
C PHE A 318 -36.81 33.25 9.44
N ALA A 319 -35.59 33.66 9.11
CA ALA A 319 -34.43 33.37 9.92
C ALA A 319 -33.42 34.53 9.99
N ARG A 320 -32.59 34.46 11.02
CA ARG A 320 -31.48 35.37 11.28
C ARG A 320 -30.32 34.62 11.92
N ILE A 321 -29.10 35.03 11.57
CA ILE A 321 -27.87 34.38 12.00
C ILE A 321 -27.07 35.34 12.89
N PHE A 322 -26.54 34.81 13.98
CA PHE A 322 -25.70 35.51 14.94
C PHE A 322 -24.38 34.76 15.13
N ASP A 323 -23.33 35.49 15.49
CA ASP A 323 -22.13 34.86 16.04
C ASP A 323 -22.40 34.32 17.45
N GLN A 324 -21.46 33.54 17.99
CA GLN A 324 -21.53 32.97 19.34
C GLN A 324 -21.58 34.01 20.48
N ASN A 325 -21.38 35.30 20.18
CA ASN A 325 -21.47 36.41 21.11
C ASN A 325 -22.79 37.20 20.94
N GLY A 326 -23.69 36.75 20.06
CA GLY A 326 -24.98 37.39 19.81
C GLY A 326 -24.92 38.59 18.87
N ASN A 327 -23.82 38.81 18.15
CA ASN A 327 -23.77 39.84 17.11
C ASN A 327 -24.41 39.30 15.83
N ALA A 328 -25.40 40.01 15.28
CA ALA A 328 -26.02 39.63 14.03
C ALA A 328 -25.05 39.78 12.84
N LEU A 329 -25.06 38.81 11.92
CA LEU A 329 -24.29 38.88 10.68
C LEU A 329 -25.03 39.78 9.68
N SER A 330 -24.37 40.81 9.12
CA SER A 330 -25.03 41.85 8.30
C SER A 330 -24.37 42.17 6.95
N ALA A 331 -23.27 41.51 6.58
CA ALA A 331 -22.61 41.78 5.29
C ALA A 331 -23.21 40.90 4.18
N ASN A 332 -24.07 41.48 3.32
CA ASN A 332 -24.83 40.86 2.20
C ASN A 332 -25.96 39.88 2.54
N LEU A 333 -26.21 39.62 3.82
CA LEU A 333 -27.50 39.15 4.30
C LEU A 333 -28.39 40.38 4.57
N ALA A 334 -29.65 40.36 4.15
CA ALA A 334 -30.64 41.17 4.86
C ALA A 334 -30.56 40.75 6.34
N SER A 335 -30.69 41.70 7.28
CA SER A 335 -30.57 41.38 8.71
C SER A 335 -31.54 40.27 9.13
N GLU A 336 -32.60 40.05 8.37
CA GLU A 336 -33.51 38.91 8.40
C GLU A 336 -33.74 38.46 6.96
N PHE A 337 -33.88 37.16 6.72
CA PHE A 337 -34.24 36.62 5.41
C PHE A 337 -35.39 35.64 5.53
N ALA A 338 -36.26 35.64 4.53
CA ALA A 338 -37.34 34.66 4.43
C ALA A 338 -36.74 33.32 3.95
N ILE A 339 -37.14 32.23 4.62
CA ILE A 339 -36.91 30.85 4.19
C ILE A 339 -38.07 30.41 3.29
N ALA A 340 -39.30 30.76 3.67
CA ALA A 340 -40.47 30.63 2.81
C ALA A 340 -41.00 32.04 2.49
N ALA A 341 -41.15 32.37 1.21
CA ALA A 341 -41.55 33.71 0.75
C ALA A 341 -42.67 33.63 -0.31
N GLU A 342 -43.60 32.70 -0.12
CA GLU A 342 -44.72 32.44 -1.02
C GLU A 342 -45.95 33.11 -0.39
N GLY A 343 -46.18 34.39 -0.71
CA GLY A 343 -47.24 35.22 -0.09
C GLY A 343 -48.70 34.81 -0.34
N ALA A 344 -48.98 33.50 -0.47
CA ALA A 344 -50.28 32.88 -0.65
C ALA A 344 -50.65 31.87 0.46
N ASP A 345 -49.69 31.37 1.26
CA ASP A 345 -49.89 30.22 2.16
C ASP A 345 -49.64 30.55 3.65
N ARG A 346 -49.96 29.62 4.56
CA ARG A 346 -49.74 29.76 6.01
C ARG A 346 -48.65 28.81 6.47
N ASP A 347 -47.41 29.28 6.47
CA ASP A 347 -46.26 28.55 6.97
C ASP A 347 -46.04 28.80 8.47
N ILE A 348 -46.22 27.78 9.30
CA ILE A 348 -46.19 27.87 10.77
C ILE A 348 -45.41 26.71 11.41
N PHE A 349 -45.09 26.83 12.71
CA PHE A 349 -44.42 25.78 13.51
C PHE A 349 -43.11 25.28 12.87
N SER A 350 -42.15 26.17 12.65
CA SER A 350 -40.84 25.77 12.12
C SER A 350 -40.02 24.96 13.12
N ALA A 351 -39.20 24.03 12.62
CA ALA A 351 -38.12 23.39 13.34
C ALA A 351 -36.81 23.49 12.56
N LEU A 352 -35.70 23.63 13.26
CA LEU A 352 -34.39 23.99 12.72
C LEU A 352 -33.32 22.95 13.07
N GLY A 353 -32.70 22.39 12.03
CA GLY A 353 -31.64 21.39 12.15
C GLY A 353 -30.35 21.87 11.50
N MET A 354 -29.21 21.62 12.15
CA MET A 354 -27.89 21.94 11.57
C MET A 354 -27.32 20.71 10.86
N LEU A 355 -26.86 20.91 9.64
CA LEU A 355 -26.18 19.92 8.81
C LEU A 355 -24.67 20.21 8.80
N GLN A 356 -23.93 19.42 8.03
CA GLN A 356 -22.49 19.63 7.85
C GLN A 356 -22.18 20.79 6.89
N ASN A 357 -20.95 21.28 6.96
CA ASN A 357 -20.40 22.29 6.05
C ASN A 357 -21.28 23.55 5.92
N GLY A 358 -21.72 24.13 7.03
CA GLY A 358 -22.44 25.41 7.06
C GLY A 358 -23.86 25.34 6.53
N LYS A 359 -24.37 24.14 6.27
CA LYS A 359 -25.76 23.92 5.88
C LYS A 359 -26.67 23.85 7.10
N PHE A 360 -27.89 24.33 6.94
CA PHE A 360 -28.97 24.12 7.89
C PHE A 360 -30.27 23.85 7.17
N ILE A 361 -31.14 23.08 7.81
CA ILE A 361 -32.46 22.77 7.31
C ILE A 361 -33.50 23.41 8.21
N THR A 362 -34.52 23.97 7.59
CA THR A 362 -35.74 24.36 8.29
C THR A 362 -36.88 23.56 7.71
N VAL A 363 -37.69 22.95 8.58
CA VAL A 363 -38.94 22.30 8.20
C VAL A 363 -40.09 23.04 8.86
N TRP A 364 -41.24 23.10 8.22
CA TRP A 364 -42.41 23.80 8.74
C TRP A 364 -43.69 23.11 8.29
N GLN A 365 -44.79 23.47 8.93
CA GLN A 365 -46.11 23.10 8.49
C GLN A 365 -46.60 24.13 7.47
N ASP A 366 -46.80 23.68 6.25
CA ASP A 366 -47.40 24.42 5.16
C ASP A 366 -48.92 24.22 5.18
N GLY A 367 -49.65 25.30 5.44
CA GLY A 367 -51.11 25.34 5.54
C GLY A 367 -51.85 25.65 4.24
N GLY A 368 -51.18 25.66 3.09
CA GLY A 368 -51.70 26.19 1.84
C GLY A 368 -51.90 25.19 0.71
N ASP A 369 -53.04 24.52 0.68
CA ASP A 369 -53.73 24.37 -0.60
C ASP A 369 -55.25 24.47 -0.47
N SER A 370 -55.82 25.08 -1.50
CA SER A 370 -57.27 25.25 -1.66
C SER A 370 -57.92 24.02 -2.33
N ASP A 371 -57.19 22.91 -2.46
CA ASP A 371 -57.66 21.68 -3.11
C ASP A 371 -58.17 20.62 -2.12
N GLY A 372 -57.93 20.83 -0.82
CA GLY A 372 -58.60 20.12 0.26
C GLY A 372 -57.88 18.86 0.74
N ASP A 373 -56.56 18.77 0.58
CA ASP A 373 -55.78 17.60 1.03
C ASP A 373 -55.19 17.75 2.47
N GLY A 374 -55.11 18.98 2.99
CA GLY A 374 -54.72 19.29 4.38
C GLY A 374 -53.21 19.46 4.55
N GLY A 375 -52.80 20.38 5.43
CA GLY A 375 -51.43 20.89 5.52
C GLY A 375 -50.32 19.84 5.53
N ARG A 376 -49.21 20.14 4.85
CA ARG A 376 -48.07 19.25 4.61
C ARG A 376 -46.85 19.75 5.38
N ILE A 377 -45.93 18.84 5.72
CA ILE A 377 -44.60 19.26 6.18
C ILE A 377 -43.70 19.54 4.98
N THR A 378 -43.21 20.77 4.88
CA THR A 378 -42.29 21.25 3.84
C THR A 378 -40.93 21.56 4.48
N GLY A 379 -39.85 21.44 3.71
CA GLY A 379 -38.52 21.80 4.19
C GLY A 379 -37.65 22.45 3.12
N GLU A 380 -36.65 23.19 3.58
CA GLU A 380 -35.63 23.84 2.75
C GLU A 380 -34.25 23.77 3.40
N VAL A 381 -33.23 23.38 2.62
CA VAL A 381 -31.83 23.40 3.03
C VAL A 381 -31.14 24.66 2.52
N ASN A 382 -30.59 25.42 3.46
CA ASN A 382 -29.87 26.66 3.26
C ASN A 382 -28.37 26.45 3.53
N GLN A 383 -27.51 27.20 2.84
CA GLN A 383 -26.06 27.13 2.93
C GLN A 383 -25.48 28.49 3.30
N LEU A 384 -24.81 28.55 4.45
CA LEU A 384 -23.98 29.68 4.82
C LEU A 384 -22.60 29.54 4.17
N THR A 385 -22.24 30.52 3.34
CA THR A 385 -20.92 30.63 2.70
C THR A 385 -20.18 31.83 3.27
N ARG A 386 -18.93 31.62 3.72
CA ARG A 386 -18.01 32.71 4.08
C ARG A 386 -17.03 32.93 2.93
N THR A 387 -16.90 34.19 2.50
CA THR A 387 -15.90 34.59 1.52
C THR A 387 -14.90 35.52 2.17
N SER A 388 -13.64 35.11 2.21
CA SER A 388 -12.52 35.81 2.82
C SER A 388 -11.50 36.18 1.75
N VAL A 389 -11.17 37.47 1.65
CA VAL A 389 -10.20 37.97 0.67
C VAL A 389 -9.12 38.76 1.41
N SER A 390 -7.87 38.32 1.30
CA SER A 390 -6.68 39.00 1.85
C SER A 390 -6.51 40.39 1.23
N ASP A 391 -5.93 41.31 2.01
CA ASP A 391 -5.73 42.70 1.61
C ASP A 391 -4.42 42.96 0.83
N GLY A 392 -3.71 41.88 0.45
CA GLY A 392 -2.44 41.94 -0.29
C GLY A 392 -1.21 41.95 0.63
N ALA A 393 -1.39 41.67 1.92
CA ALA A 393 -0.35 41.44 2.91
C ALA A 393 -0.50 40.03 3.49
N SER A 394 0.53 39.53 4.19
CA SER A 394 0.44 38.24 4.89
C SER A 394 -0.63 38.26 5.97
N ASP A 395 -1.71 37.51 5.74
CA ASP A 395 -2.86 37.35 6.60
C ASP A 395 -2.99 35.91 7.12
N THR A 396 -3.83 35.73 8.14
CA THR A 396 -4.30 34.40 8.56
C THR A 396 -5.79 34.33 8.31
N ILE A 397 -6.21 33.44 7.42
CA ILE A 397 -7.59 33.24 7.02
C ILE A 397 -8.09 31.95 7.68
N GLN A 398 -9.16 32.06 8.46
CA GLN A 398 -9.80 30.91 9.10
C GLN A 398 -10.60 30.11 8.10
N ILE A 399 -10.48 28.79 8.19
CA ILE A 399 -11.29 27.80 7.49
C ILE A 399 -11.90 26.89 8.55
N ASP A 400 -13.23 26.75 8.55
CA ASP A 400 -13.94 25.99 9.58
C ASP A 400 -15.08 25.18 8.97
N SER A 401 -16.11 24.88 9.75
CA SER A 401 -17.26 24.10 9.30
C SER A 401 -18.24 24.89 8.41
N LEU A 402 -17.91 26.08 7.92
CA LEU A 402 -18.66 26.76 6.87
C LEU A 402 -18.18 26.30 5.50
N ARG A 403 -18.99 26.58 4.48
CA ARG A 403 -18.47 26.63 3.12
C ARG A 403 -17.60 27.89 2.96
N ASP A 404 -16.30 27.71 2.93
CA ASP A 404 -15.30 28.75 2.83
C ASP A 404 -14.82 28.96 1.38
N ILE A 405 -14.79 30.22 0.96
CA ILE A 405 -14.14 30.68 -0.27
C ILE A 405 -13.07 31.68 0.15
N ALA A 406 -11.82 31.23 0.18
CA ALA A 406 -10.68 31.98 0.69
C ALA A 406 -9.70 32.31 -0.43
N SER A 407 -9.29 33.57 -0.53
CA SER A 407 -8.33 34.06 -1.51
C SER A 407 -7.23 34.88 -0.83
N GLY A 408 -5.98 34.45 -0.99
CA GLY A 408 -4.79 35.13 -0.47
C GLY A 408 -4.34 36.32 -1.33
N ASN A 409 -4.62 36.30 -2.64
CA ASN A 409 -4.14 37.33 -3.58
C ASN A 409 -2.61 37.47 -3.58
N ALA A 410 -2.09 38.37 -2.76
CA ALA A 410 -0.68 38.68 -2.66
C ALA A 410 -0.26 38.74 -1.18
N GLY A 411 1.01 38.45 -0.91
CA GLY A 411 1.51 38.22 0.44
C GLY A 411 1.50 36.73 0.79
N ASN A 412 2.30 36.35 1.80
CA ASN A 412 2.38 34.96 2.25
C ASN A 412 1.25 34.71 3.25
N ASP A 413 0.15 34.11 2.81
CA ASP A 413 -1.06 33.90 3.60
C ASP A 413 -1.09 32.53 4.26
N THR A 414 -1.75 32.47 5.43
CA THR A 414 -1.95 31.23 6.18
C THR A 414 -3.43 30.88 6.22
N PHE A 415 -3.82 29.76 5.61
CA PHE A 415 -5.16 29.18 5.69
C PHE A 415 -5.20 28.20 6.86
N GLN A 416 -5.83 28.59 7.96
CA GLN A 416 -5.81 27.85 9.22
C GLN A 416 -7.14 27.15 9.45
N GLY A 417 -7.11 25.85 9.75
CA GLY A 417 -8.30 25.10 10.11
C GLY A 417 -7.99 23.77 10.80
N GLY A 418 -9.01 23.11 11.35
CA GLY A 418 -8.88 21.82 12.02
C GLY A 418 -10.21 21.21 12.41
N GLY A 419 -10.29 19.87 12.40
CA GLY A 419 -11.50 19.10 12.68
C GLY A 419 -12.07 18.46 11.41
N LEU A 420 -12.86 17.38 11.59
CA LEU A 420 -13.33 16.50 10.50
C LEU A 420 -14.06 17.19 9.33
N ASP A 421 -14.69 18.35 9.57
CA ASP A 421 -15.39 19.12 8.53
C ASP A 421 -14.60 20.35 8.06
N ALA A 422 -13.47 20.70 8.68
CA ALA A 422 -12.65 21.82 8.22
C ALA A 422 -12.06 21.48 6.84
N PHE A 423 -12.19 22.40 5.89
CA PHE A 423 -11.77 22.28 4.48
C PHE A 423 -12.75 21.53 3.56
N THR A 424 -13.86 20.97 4.04
CA THR A 424 -14.73 20.13 3.19
C THR A 424 -15.59 20.96 2.22
N ASN A 425 -15.46 20.73 0.91
CA ASN A 425 -16.15 21.50 -0.15
C ASN A 425 -15.81 23.00 -0.18
N ASP A 426 -14.61 23.34 0.27
CA ASP A 426 -14.10 24.71 0.27
C ASP A 426 -13.30 25.05 -0.98
N THR A 427 -13.04 26.34 -1.17
CA THR A 427 -12.14 26.86 -2.20
C THR A 427 -11.04 27.69 -1.53
N ILE A 428 -9.79 27.29 -1.75
CA ILE A 428 -8.59 27.97 -1.27
C ILE A 428 -7.76 28.35 -2.48
N ASP A 429 -7.45 29.63 -2.60
CA ASP A 429 -6.56 30.18 -3.61
C ASP A 429 -5.49 31.01 -2.91
N GLY A 430 -4.26 30.50 -2.81
CA GLY A 430 -3.14 31.21 -2.18
C GLY A 430 -2.78 32.47 -2.94
N GLY A 431 -2.71 32.39 -4.27
CA GLY A 431 -2.31 33.49 -5.13
C GLY A 431 -0.97 33.24 -5.79
N ALA A 432 -0.10 34.25 -5.83
CA ALA A 432 1.17 34.20 -6.56
C ALA A 432 2.42 34.19 -5.66
N ASP A 433 2.23 34.16 -4.35
CA ASP A 433 3.28 34.28 -3.35
C ASP A 433 3.48 32.92 -2.62
N ALA A 434 4.10 32.91 -1.44
CA ALA A 434 4.36 31.65 -0.72
C ALA A 434 3.28 31.44 0.35
N ASP A 435 2.29 30.62 0.02
CA ASP A 435 1.08 30.43 0.81
C ASP A 435 1.05 29.05 1.47
N ARG A 436 0.40 28.98 2.63
CA ARG A 436 0.40 27.76 3.45
C ARG A 436 -0.93 27.39 4.04
N ILE A 437 -1.14 26.10 4.21
CA ILE A 437 -2.22 25.54 5.04
C ILE A 437 -1.65 25.17 6.40
N LEU A 438 -2.25 25.69 7.47
CA LEU A 438 -1.89 25.36 8.85
C LEU A 438 -2.94 24.41 9.43
N ALA A 439 -2.59 23.14 9.57
CA ALA A 439 -3.43 22.11 10.16
C ALA A 439 -3.37 22.19 11.69
N THR A 440 -4.49 22.57 12.32
CA THR A 440 -4.65 22.62 13.79
C THR A 440 -5.30 21.35 14.37
N GLY A 441 -5.71 20.43 13.50
CA GLY A 441 -6.28 19.12 13.79
C GLY A 441 -6.27 18.25 12.53
N ASP A 442 -7.00 17.14 12.52
CA ASP A 442 -7.24 16.37 11.30
C ASP A 442 -7.95 17.24 10.26
N ILE A 443 -7.46 17.22 9.01
CA ILE A 443 -8.05 17.92 7.87
C ILE A 443 -8.05 17.02 6.62
N SER A 444 -9.04 17.22 5.75
CA SER A 444 -9.12 16.54 4.46
C SER A 444 -9.32 17.55 3.35
N LEU A 445 -8.39 17.58 2.41
CA LEU A 445 -8.45 18.40 1.20
C LEU A 445 -9.12 17.66 0.03
N VAL A 446 -9.66 16.45 0.27
CA VAL A 446 -10.18 15.54 -0.77
C VAL A 446 -11.39 16.09 -1.52
N ASN A 447 -12.18 16.97 -0.90
CA ASN A 447 -13.29 17.64 -1.58
C ASN A 447 -13.05 19.16 -1.71
N THR A 448 -11.82 19.61 -1.53
CA THR A 448 -11.44 21.02 -1.54
C THR A 448 -10.86 21.38 -2.90
N THR A 449 -11.20 22.55 -3.40
CA THR A 449 -10.48 23.17 -4.52
C THR A 449 -9.31 23.95 -3.93
N VAL A 450 -8.08 23.56 -4.29
CA VAL A 450 -6.86 24.21 -3.83
C VAL A 450 -6.12 24.76 -5.04
N VAL A 451 -5.61 25.99 -4.95
CA VAL A 451 -4.85 26.67 -5.99
C VAL A 451 -3.67 27.38 -5.33
N SER A 452 -2.47 27.22 -5.91
CA SER A 452 -1.22 27.85 -5.48
C SER A 452 -0.96 27.77 -3.97
N ILE A 453 -0.71 26.57 -3.46
CA ILE A 453 -0.25 26.37 -2.07
C ILE A 453 1.11 25.68 -2.08
N GLU A 454 2.08 26.28 -1.40
CA GLU A 454 3.48 25.86 -1.40
C GLU A 454 3.88 25.14 -0.10
N GLU A 455 3.09 25.26 0.96
CA GLU A 455 3.39 24.66 2.27
C GLU A 455 2.15 24.10 2.97
N ILE A 456 2.33 22.96 3.64
CA ILE A 456 1.40 22.40 4.62
C ILE A 456 2.16 22.24 5.94
N GLU A 457 1.75 22.99 6.95
CA GLU A 457 2.35 23.01 8.28
C GLU A 457 1.38 22.37 9.29
N PHE A 458 1.90 21.50 10.15
CA PHE A 458 1.16 20.91 11.25
C PHE A 458 1.37 21.73 12.54
N GLN A 459 0.33 22.07 13.29
CA GLN A 459 0.50 22.93 14.47
C GLN A 459 1.15 22.20 15.67
N ALA A 460 2.26 22.70 16.21
CA ALA A 460 3.06 22.02 17.26
C ALA A 460 2.37 21.66 18.61
N VAL A 461 1.14 22.11 18.92
CA VAL A 461 0.49 21.95 20.26
C VAL A 461 -0.86 21.21 20.19
N ALA A 462 -1.01 20.27 19.26
CA ALA A 462 -2.30 19.59 19.01
C ALA A 462 -2.19 18.06 19.20
N PRO A 463 -3.33 17.32 19.32
CA PRO A 463 -3.33 15.85 19.21
C PRO A 463 -2.80 15.41 17.85
N ALA A 464 -2.42 14.13 17.71
CA ALA A 464 -1.97 13.55 16.44
C ALA A 464 -2.86 13.98 15.27
N LYS A 465 -2.25 14.53 14.22
CA LYS A 465 -2.96 15.11 13.08
C LYS A 465 -2.84 14.23 11.85
N LEU A 466 -3.84 14.31 10.99
CA LEU A 466 -3.87 13.72 9.67
C LEU A 466 -4.25 14.80 8.66
N VAL A 467 -3.39 15.02 7.67
CA VAL A 467 -3.75 15.76 6.46
C VAL A 467 -3.95 14.74 5.34
N VAL A 468 -5.11 14.77 4.69
CA VAL A 468 -5.40 13.94 3.51
C VAL A 468 -5.50 14.82 2.27
N VAL A 469 -4.79 14.48 1.20
CA VAL A 469 -4.85 15.17 -0.09
C VAL A 469 -5.07 14.17 -1.22
N ARG A 470 -5.56 14.62 -2.37
CA ARG A 470 -5.62 13.80 -3.58
C ARG A 470 -4.32 13.94 -4.39
N ALA A 471 -3.90 12.86 -5.03
CA ALA A 471 -2.74 12.88 -5.92
C ALA A 471 -2.90 13.88 -7.09
N ASP A 472 -4.11 14.05 -7.62
CA ASP A 472 -4.40 14.97 -8.74
C ASP A 472 -4.25 16.47 -8.38
N GLN A 473 -4.17 16.80 -7.09
CA GLN A 473 -3.91 18.16 -6.62
C GLN A 473 -2.43 18.52 -6.70
N ILE A 474 -1.53 17.53 -6.72
CA ILE A 474 -0.08 17.74 -6.70
C ILE A 474 0.40 18.21 -8.08
N GLY A 475 0.98 19.41 -8.13
CA GLY A 475 1.37 20.11 -9.36
C GLY A 475 0.24 20.86 -10.05
N ALA A 476 -1.03 20.70 -9.62
CA ALA A 476 -2.18 21.42 -10.16
C ALA A 476 -2.67 22.54 -9.24
N GLY A 477 -2.74 22.24 -7.94
CA GLY A 477 -3.15 23.17 -6.89
C GLY A 477 -2.11 23.30 -5.78
N LEU A 478 -1.57 22.16 -5.34
CA LEU A 478 -0.40 22.10 -4.46
C LEU A 478 0.87 22.17 -5.32
N ALA A 479 1.88 22.89 -4.88
CA ALA A 479 3.15 22.97 -5.58
C ALA A 479 3.80 21.58 -5.73
N SER A 480 4.49 21.32 -6.85
CA SER A 480 5.24 20.07 -7.02
C SER A 480 6.38 19.93 -6.02
N ASN A 481 6.91 21.06 -5.54
CA ASN A 481 7.96 21.13 -4.52
C ASN A 481 7.40 21.52 -3.14
N LEU A 482 6.19 21.05 -2.83
CA LEU A 482 5.48 21.32 -1.58
C LEU A 482 6.38 21.11 -0.37
N VAL A 483 6.36 22.07 0.55
CA VAL A 483 6.95 21.91 1.88
C VAL A 483 5.91 21.26 2.79
N VAL A 484 6.23 20.10 3.35
CA VAL A 484 5.42 19.46 4.39
C VAL A 484 6.20 19.55 5.69
N ASP A 485 5.77 20.44 6.57
CA ASP A 485 6.40 20.69 7.86
C ASP A 485 5.58 20.05 8.99
N PHE A 486 6.08 18.93 9.51
CA PHE A 486 5.44 18.19 10.63
C PHE A 486 5.53 18.96 11.97
N ALA A 487 6.24 20.11 11.99
CA ALA A 487 6.55 20.96 13.13
C ALA A 487 7.27 20.24 14.29
N ALA A 488 7.94 21.03 15.14
CA ALA A 488 8.78 20.48 16.19
C ALA A 488 8.02 19.76 17.33
N VAL A 489 8.49 18.54 17.66
CA VAL A 489 8.30 17.69 18.86
C VAL A 489 6.98 17.83 19.62
N GLY A 490 6.09 16.84 19.45
CA GLY A 490 4.94 16.72 20.36
C GLY A 490 3.97 15.54 20.15
N THR A 491 3.76 15.08 18.92
CA THR A 491 2.77 14.04 18.56
C THR A 491 3.07 13.41 17.19
N PRO A 492 2.67 12.14 16.93
CA PRO A 492 2.74 11.56 15.60
C PRO A 492 1.81 12.31 14.63
N ASP A 493 2.37 12.87 13.58
CA ASP A 493 1.63 13.55 12.52
C ASP A 493 1.68 12.73 11.21
N ARG A 494 0.62 12.81 10.40
CA ARG A 494 0.45 11.97 9.19
C ARG A 494 0.06 12.83 8.00
N PHE A 495 0.77 12.66 6.90
CA PHE A 495 0.41 13.21 5.61
C PHE A 495 0.07 12.07 4.66
N ARG A 496 -1.18 12.01 4.20
CA ARG A 496 -1.71 10.94 3.37
C ARG A 496 -2.12 11.48 2.00
N ILE A 497 -1.66 10.82 0.96
CA ILE A 497 -2.04 11.04 -0.43
C ILE A 497 -2.98 9.89 -0.84
N GLU A 498 -4.15 10.21 -1.38
CA GLU A 498 -5.07 9.25 -2.00
C GLU A 498 -4.98 9.38 -3.52
N MET A 499 -4.73 8.26 -4.20
CA MET A 499 -4.63 8.22 -5.66
C MET A 499 -6.00 8.51 -6.31
N LEU A 500 -7.05 7.81 -5.86
CA LEU A 500 -8.38 7.90 -6.46
C LEU A 500 -8.24 7.74 -7.99
N ASN A 501 -8.84 8.62 -8.79
CA ASN A 501 -8.75 8.52 -10.25
C ASN A 501 -7.37 8.86 -10.86
N ALA A 502 -6.34 9.17 -10.07
CA ALA A 502 -5.01 9.47 -10.57
C ALA A 502 -4.19 8.20 -10.76
N THR A 503 -3.62 8.00 -11.94
CA THR A 503 -2.78 6.82 -12.24
C THR A 503 -1.31 7.00 -11.86
N SER A 504 -0.92 8.20 -11.42
CA SER A 504 0.47 8.47 -11.05
C SER A 504 0.62 9.65 -10.10
N VAL A 505 1.61 9.56 -9.21
CA VAL A 505 2.05 10.65 -8.35
C VAL A 505 3.57 10.62 -8.21
N ASP A 506 4.20 11.79 -8.20
CA ASP A 506 5.64 11.94 -7.99
C ASP A 506 5.91 12.96 -6.88
N LEU A 507 6.39 12.46 -5.74
CA LEU A 507 6.73 13.26 -4.56
C LEU A 507 8.23 13.56 -4.46
N SER A 508 9.04 13.25 -5.49
CA SER A 508 10.51 13.36 -5.43
C SER A 508 11.02 14.79 -5.22
N GLN A 509 10.18 15.80 -5.45
CA GLN A 509 10.51 17.21 -5.24
C GLN A 509 9.98 17.77 -3.91
N PHE A 510 9.22 16.99 -3.13
CA PHE A 510 8.69 17.43 -1.84
C PHE A 510 9.83 17.72 -0.87
N GLN A 511 9.61 18.72 -0.03
CA GLN A 511 10.52 19.08 1.06
C GLN A 511 9.86 18.72 2.37
N VAL A 512 10.32 17.63 2.98
CA VAL A 512 9.80 17.16 4.26
C VAL A 512 10.67 17.72 5.39
N GLN A 513 10.06 18.49 6.30
CA GLN A 513 10.72 19.07 7.47
C GLN A 513 10.19 18.44 8.76
N ASP A 514 11.05 18.40 9.79
CA ASP A 514 10.73 17.90 11.14
C ASP A 514 10.11 16.49 11.19
N PHE A 515 10.56 15.58 10.31
CA PHE A 515 10.03 14.21 10.22
C PHE A 515 10.77 13.21 11.11
N PHE A 516 10.07 12.64 12.09
CA PHE A 516 10.61 11.70 13.08
C PHE A 516 9.92 10.32 13.04
N PRO A 517 10.22 9.49 12.01
CA PRO A 517 9.53 8.23 11.74
C PRO A 517 9.69 7.13 12.81
N GLY A 518 10.74 7.19 13.65
CA GLY A 518 11.10 6.16 14.63
C GLY A 518 10.36 6.25 15.97
N ALA A 519 10.93 5.62 17.02
CA ALA A 519 10.34 5.59 18.37
C ALA A 519 10.30 6.96 19.11
N GLY A 520 10.63 8.05 18.42
CA GLY A 520 10.53 9.42 18.93
C GLY A 520 9.11 9.96 18.85
N GLU A 521 8.56 10.03 17.62
CA GLU A 521 7.28 10.70 17.35
C GLU A 521 6.35 9.85 16.47
N GLY A 522 6.90 9.16 15.46
CA GLY A 522 6.16 8.19 14.66
C GLY A 522 5.45 8.80 13.46
N ASP A 523 6.00 9.87 12.89
CA ASP A 523 5.43 10.55 11.71
C ASP A 523 5.41 9.64 10.49
N ARG A 524 4.40 9.82 9.62
CA ARG A 524 4.20 8.98 8.44
C ARG A 524 3.81 9.80 7.23
N LEU A 525 4.54 9.59 6.13
CA LEU A 525 4.11 9.93 4.78
C LEU A 525 3.51 8.68 4.13
N ILE A 526 2.28 8.77 3.66
CA ILE A 526 1.52 7.62 3.15
C ILE A 526 1.00 7.93 1.75
N ILE A 527 1.27 7.07 0.78
CA ILE A 527 0.61 7.08 -0.53
C ILE A 527 -0.29 5.85 -0.60
N LEU A 528 -1.59 6.07 -0.87
CA LEU A 528 -2.58 5.01 -0.96
C LEU A 528 -3.20 4.97 -2.36
N GLY A 529 -2.88 3.91 -3.09
CA GLY A 529 -3.45 3.49 -4.37
C GLY A 529 -4.89 2.99 -4.27
N ASP A 530 -5.43 2.58 -5.42
CA ASP A 530 -6.74 1.96 -5.52
C ASP A 530 -6.73 0.64 -6.32
N ASN A 531 -7.79 0.29 -7.04
CA ASN A 531 -7.87 -0.99 -7.74
C ASN A 531 -7.42 -0.92 -9.21
N ASP A 532 -6.95 0.24 -9.70
CA ASP A 532 -6.36 0.37 -11.04
C ASP A 532 -4.84 0.16 -11.04
N ASN A 533 -4.08 0.67 -12.02
CA ASN A 533 -2.62 0.47 -12.01
C ASN A 533 -1.94 1.82 -11.77
N GLU A 534 -1.14 1.91 -10.73
CA GLU A 534 -0.52 3.16 -10.32
C GLU A 534 1.00 3.18 -10.54
N THR A 535 1.51 4.36 -10.82
CA THR A 535 2.95 4.66 -10.69
C THR A 535 3.16 5.68 -9.59
N MET A 536 3.68 5.23 -8.46
CA MET A 536 3.88 6.06 -7.27
C MET A 536 5.37 6.26 -7.02
N ARG A 537 5.77 7.51 -6.84
CA ARG A 537 7.11 7.86 -6.37
C ARG A 537 7.06 8.63 -5.06
N GLY A 538 7.79 8.13 -4.07
CA GLY A 538 8.01 8.74 -2.76
C GLY A 538 9.02 9.89 -2.80
N THR A 539 9.55 10.20 -1.63
CA THR A 539 10.37 11.35 -1.28
C THR A 539 11.83 10.93 -1.01
N SER A 540 12.49 11.62 -0.09
CA SER A 540 13.84 11.27 0.39
C SER A 540 13.86 10.88 1.87
N VAL A 541 12.68 10.79 2.49
CA VAL A 541 12.48 10.29 3.86
C VAL A 541 11.74 8.97 3.81
N ARG A 542 11.52 8.34 4.99
CA ARG A 542 10.75 7.10 5.03
C ARG A 542 9.30 7.32 4.58
N ASP A 543 8.90 6.57 3.56
CA ASP A 543 7.56 6.58 3.01
C ASP A 543 6.85 5.23 3.17
N GLU A 544 5.53 5.27 3.06
CA GLU A 544 4.69 4.07 3.02
C GLU A 544 3.81 4.12 1.76
N LEU A 545 4.14 3.29 0.78
CA LEU A 545 3.44 3.19 -0.50
C LEU A 545 2.58 1.92 -0.51
N PHE A 546 1.30 2.08 -0.77
CA PHE A 546 0.33 0.99 -0.85
C PHE A 546 -0.34 1.02 -2.23
N GLY A 547 -0.06 0.08 -3.11
CA GLY A 547 -0.76 -0.07 -4.40
C GLY A 547 -2.21 -0.53 -4.24
N THR A 548 -2.42 -1.49 -3.34
CA THR A 548 -3.71 -2.11 -3.03
C THR A 548 -4.21 -3.08 -4.10
N GLY A 549 -4.54 -2.66 -5.31
CA GLY A 549 -4.93 -3.52 -6.41
C GLY A 549 -4.32 -3.11 -7.73
N GLY A 550 -4.34 -4.02 -8.71
CA GLY A 550 -3.72 -3.80 -10.02
C GLY A 550 -2.24 -4.13 -10.07
N ASN A 551 -1.57 -3.69 -11.13
CA ASN A 551 -0.14 -3.96 -11.36
C ASN A 551 0.64 -2.66 -11.19
N ASP A 552 1.12 -2.43 -9.97
CA ASP A 552 1.67 -1.15 -9.57
C ASP A 552 3.18 -1.04 -9.79
N VAL A 553 3.65 0.19 -9.95
CA VAL A 553 5.06 0.54 -9.96
C VAL A 553 5.34 1.47 -8.79
N LEU A 554 6.09 0.98 -7.80
CA LEU A 554 6.43 1.68 -6.57
C LEU A 554 7.92 2.08 -6.59
N ASP A 555 8.19 3.37 -6.53
CA ASP A 555 9.51 3.96 -6.34
C ASP A 555 9.50 4.64 -4.96
N GLY A 556 10.13 4.04 -3.95
CA GLY A 556 10.18 4.63 -2.60
C GLY A 556 10.97 5.95 -2.57
N GLY A 557 11.88 6.15 -3.52
CA GLY A 557 12.92 7.15 -3.40
C GLY A 557 13.97 6.74 -2.36
N ALA A 558 14.62 7.72 -1.75
CA ALA A 558 15.54 7.44 -0.66
C ALA A 558 14.76 7.35 0.66
N GLY A 559 15.14 6.45 1.54
CA GLY A 559 14.37 6.22 2.75
C GLY A 559 14.58 4.79 3.22
N GLY A 560 13.85 4.38 4.25
CA GLY A 560 13.78 2.98 4.65
C GLY A 560 12.33 2.55 4.56
N ASP A 561 11.84 2.37 3.34
CA ASP A 561 10.43 2.52 3.01
C ASP A 561 9.60 1.26 3.26
N PHE A 562 8.29 1.43 3.37
CA PHE A 562 7.34 0.32 3.33
C PHE A 562 6.62 0.31 1.99
N LEU A 563 6.91 -0.69 1.17
CA LEU A 563 6.38 -0.83 -0.18
C LEU A 563 5.46 -2.04 -0.24
N SER A 564 4.16 -1.81 -0.40
CA SER A 564 3.13 -2.84 -0.43
C SER A 564 2.39 -2.80 -1.77
N GLY A 565 2.57 -3.82 -2.61
CA GLY A 565 1.90 -3.90 -3.92
C GLY A 565 0.41 -4.16 -3.76
N GLY A 566 0.06 -5.31 -3.18
CA GLY A 566 -1.32 -5.65 -2.87
C GLY A 566 -1.79 -6.82 -3.71
N THR A 567 -2.83 -6.66 -4.53
CA THR A 567 -3.28 -7.69 -5.47
C THR A 567 -2.89 -7.35 -6.90
N GLY A 568 -2.14 -8.23 -7.53
CA GLY A 568 -1.79 -8.14 -8.95
C GLY A 568 -0.34 -8.54 -9.13
N SER A 569 0.36 -7.90 -10.06
CA SER A 569 1.79 -8.11 -10.29
C SER A 569 2.51 -6.80 -10.14
N ASP A 570 3.09 -6.62 -8.97
CA ASP A 570 3.60 -5.33 -8.51
C ASP A 570 5.10 -5.28 -8.63
N ARG A 571 5.62 -4.07 -8.89
CA ARG A 571 7.04 -3.83 -9.14
C ARG A 571 7.55 -2.73 -8.23
N VAL A 572 8.62 -3.04 -7.50
CA VAL A 572 9.48 -1.99 -6.93
C VAL A 572 10.56 -1.63 -7.95
N THR A 573 10.80 -0.34 -8.15
CA THR A 573 11.78 0.15 -9.12
C THR A 573 12.83 1.04 -8.46
N TYR A 574 14.10 0.77 -8.77
CA TYR A 574 15.27 1.56 -8.39
C TYR A 574 15.94 2.22 -9.62
N ALA A 575 15.21 2.33 -10.73
CA ALA A 575 15.72 2.86 -11.99
C ALA A 575 16.30 4.29 -11.87
N ASN A 576 15.86 5.05 -10.87
CA ASN A 576 16.32 6.40 -10.61
C ASN A 576 17.51 6.48 -9.63
N ALA A 577 17.98 5.34 -9.11
CA ALA A 577 19.05 5.30 -8.13
C ALA A 577 20.38 5.79 -8.72
N LEU A 578 21.10 6.56 -7.92
CA LEU A 578 22.36 7.21 -8.31
C LEU A 578 23.59 6.31 -8.16
N ALA A 579 23.39 5.06 -7.72
CA ALA A 579 24.41 4.02 -7.58
C ALA A 579 23.75 2.64 -7.61
N GLY A 580 24.56 1.59 -7.72
CA GLY A 580 24.07 0.21 -7.70
C GLY A 580 23.41 -0.16 -6.37
N VAL A 581 22.34 -0.94 -6.43
CA VAL A 581 21.52 -1.34 -5.29
C VAL A 581 21.65 -2.83 -4.99
N ILE A 582 21.44 -3.19 -3.73
CA ILE A 582 21.12 -4.56 -3.34
C ILE A 582 19.68 -4.54 -2.88
N ALA A 583 18.80 -5.25 -3.58
CA ALA A 583 17.37 -5.35 -3.27
C ALA A 583 16.95 -6.82 -3.23
N ASN A 584 16.39 -7.24 -2.10
CA ASN A 584 16.05 -8.64 -1.86
C ASN A 584 14.63 -8.78 -1.28
N LEU A 585 13.69 -9.25 -2.10
CA LEU A 585 12.29 -9.46 -1.70
C LEU A 585 12.12 -10.51 -0.61
N SER A 586 13.05 -11.46 -0.50
CA SER A 586 13.01 -12.52 0.51
C SER A 586 13.65 -12.12 1.85
N SER A 587 14.45 -11.05 1.89
CA SER A 587 15.16 -10.61 3.11
C SER A 587 15.65 -9.16 2.97
N SER A 588 14.89 -8.21 3.52
CA SER A 588 15.23 -6.77 3.51
C SER A 588 16.44 -6.37 4.35
N ALA A 589 16.87 -7.20 5.31
CA ALA A 589 17.96 -6.86 6.23
C ALA A 589 19.33 -6.65 5.55
N GLY A 590 19.48 -7.09 4.30
CA GLY A 590 20.71 -6.95 3.50
C GLY A 590 20.62 -5.92 2.39
N ASN A 591 19.52 -5.16 2.29
CA ASN A 591 19.37 -4.17 1.24
C ASN A 591 20.35 -3.00 1.42
N THR A 592 20.84 -2.43 0.31
CA THR A 592 21.80 -1.32 0.30
C THR A 592 21.54 -0.34 -0.84
N GLY A 593 22.14 0.85 -0.77
CA GLY A 593 21.92 1.90 -1.76
C GLY A 593 20.60 2.62 -1.46
N GLU A 594 19.81 2.89 -2.49
CA GLU A 594 18.46 3.45 -2.34
C GLU A 594 17.51 2.48 -1.62
N ALA A 595 17.69 1.17 -1.81
CA ALA A 595 16.88 0.14 -1.14
C ALA A 595 17.14 -0.01 0.38
N ALA A 596 18.05 0.79 0.96
CA ALA A 596 18.57 0.57 2.31
C ALA A 596 17.53 0.85 3.40
N GLY A 597 16.96 -0.21 3.97
CA GLY A 597 15.92 -0.13 4.99
C GLY A 597 14.52 -0.43 4.46
N ASP A 598 14.37 -0.55 3.14
CA ASP A 598 13.12 -0.89 2.50
C ASP A 598 12.59 -2.25 2.92
N THR A 599 11.28 -2.33 3.03
CA THR A 599 10.54 -3.55 3.34
C THR A 599 9.43 -3.74 2.31
N TYR A 600 9.22 -5.00 1.93
CA TYR A 600 8.33 -5.34 0.82
C TYR A 600 7.19 -6.23 1.30
N SER A 601 5.98 -5.94 0.84
CA SER A 601 4.80 -6.79 1.03
C SER A 601 4.07 -6.95 -0.29
N SER A 602 3.72 -8.19 -0.66
CA SER A 602 3.05 -8.47 -1.94
C SER A 602 3.73 -7.77 -3.13
N ILE A 603 5.05 -7.96 -3.26
CA ILE A 603 5.84 -7.48 -4.40
C ILE A 603 6.40 -8.71 -5.10
N GLU A 604 6.21 -8.77 -6.42
CA GLU A 604 6.69 -9.87 -7.26
C GLU A 604 7.87 -9.47 -8.14
N ASN A 605 8.08 -8.17 -8.39
CA ASN A 605 9.03 -7.73 -9.41
C ASN A 605 9.99 -6.66 -8.89
N LEU A 606 11.20 -6.65 -9.45
CA LEU A 606 12.23 -5.66 -9.18
C LEU A 606 12.80 -5.10 -10.49
N THR A 607 13.08 -3.80 -10.48
CA THR A 607 13.92 -3.14 -11.48
C THR A 607 15.10 -2.48 -10.79
N GLY A 608 16.31 -2.75 -11.27
CA GLY A 608 17.56 -2.15 -10.84
C GLY A 608 17.78 -0.75 -11.40
N SER A 609 18.95 -0.22 -11.09
CA SER A 609 19.47 1.08 -11.50
C SER A 609 20.18 1.00 -12.86
N ALA A 610 21.01 1.99 -13.18
CA ALA A 610 21.89 1.97 -14.35
C ALA A 610 23.33 1.54 -14.00
N PHE A 611 23.53 0.96 -12.81
CA PHE A 611 24.81 0.54 -12.26
C PHE A 611 24.74 -0.93 -11.83
N ASN A 612 25.87 -1.49 -11.41
CA ASN A 612 25.93 -2.89 -10.98
C ASN A 612 25.01 -3.16 -9.77
N ASP A 613 23.93 -3.89 -10.01
CA ASP A 613 22.91 -4.21 -9.03
C ASP A 613 22.96 -5.67 -8.58
N SER A 614 22.39 -5.96 -7.42
CA SER A 614 22.08 -7.32 -6.97
C SER A 614 20.61 -7.41 -6.61
N LEU A 615 19.83 -8.07 -7.46
CA LEU A 615 18.39 -8.21 -7.31
C LEU A 615 18.04 -9.65 -6.98
N THR A 616 17.27 -9.86 -5.91
CA THR A 616 16.82 -11.19 -5.49
C THR A 616 15.30 -11.22 -5.36
N GLY A 617 14.68 -12.14 -6.10
CA GLY A 617 13.25 -12.43 -6.05
C GLY A 617 12.82 -13.15 -4.75
N ASN A 618 11.61 -13.71 -4.79
CA ASN A 618 11.04 -14.52 -3.72
C ASN A 618 10.80 -15.96 -4.21
N SER A 619 9.72 -16.62 -3.79
CA SER A 619 9.41 -17.99 -4.24
C SER A 619 8.28 -18.06 -5.27
N ALA A 620 7.74 -16.91 -5.68
CA ALA A 620 6.76 -16.78 -6.74
C ALA A 620 7.48 -16.55 -8.07
N ALA A 621 6.73 -16.54 -9.18
CA ALA A 621 7.28 -16.12 -10.47
C ALA A 621 7.58 -14.62 -10.43
N ASN A 622 8.85 -14.26 -10.56
CA ASN A 622 9.34 -12.89 -10.49
C ASN A 622 9.84 -12.38 -11.86
N ILE A 623 9.69 -11.07 -12.10
CA ILE A 623 10.37 -10.37 -13.19
C ILE A 623 11.46 -9.48 -12.60
N LEU A 624 12.72 -9.81 -12.88
CA LEU A 624 13.89 -9.05 -12.44
C LEU A 624 14.56 -8.39 -13.64
N LEU A 625 14.69 -7.07 -13.60
CA LEU A 625 15.35 -6.28 -14.63
C LEU A 625 16.61 -5.62 -14.04
N GLY A 626 17.81 -6.01 -14.49
CA GLY A 626 19.09 -5.46 -14.02
C GLY A 626 19.25 -4.00 -14.44
N GLY A 627 19.32 -3.76 -15.75
CA GLY A 627 19.44 -2.41 -16.30
C GLY A 627 20.72 -2.25 -17.10
N ASN A 628 21.53 -1.24 -16.79
CA ASN A 628 22.92 -1.21 -17.25
C ASN A 628 23.83 -1.51 -16.06
N GLY A 629 25.05 -1.95 -16.31
CA GLY A 629 25.95 -2.40 -15.26
C GLY A 629 26.16 -3.91 -15.33
N ASN A 630 27.09 -4.41 -14.54
CA ASN A 630 27.28 -5.86 -14.39
C ASN A 630 26.41 -6.32 -13.22
N ASP A 631 25.25 -6.86 -13.53
CA ASP A 631 24.21 -7.15 -12.56
C ASP A 631 24.25 -8.60 -12.10
N THR A 632 23.78 -8.85 -10.89
CA THR A 632 23.53 -10.19 -10.37
C THR A 632 22.04 -10.35 -10.08
N LEU A 633 21.38 -11.20 -10.84
CA LEU A 633 19.95 -11.46 -10.72
C LEU A 633 19.72 -12.87 -10.18
N ASN A 634 18.90 -13.02 -9.14
CA ASN A 634 18.58 -14.30 -8.52
C ASN A 634 17.06 -14.48 -8.39
N GLY A 635 16.47 -15.33 -9.25
CA GLY A 635 15.03 -15.65 -9.24
C GLY A 635 14.61 -16.52 -8.06
N ARG A 636 15.50 -17.43 -7.65
CA ARG A 636 15.35 -18.44 -6.60
C ARG A 636 14.46 -19.61 -7.01
N THR A 637 13.16 -19.54 -6.79
CA THR A 637 12.25 -20.64 -7.13
C THR A 637 11.00 -20.03 -7.72
N GLY A 638 10.40 -20.67 -8.71
CA GLY A 638 9.34 -20.06 -9.48
C GLY A 638 9.74 -20.09 -10.95
N ASN A 639 8.82 -19.71 -11.85
CA ASN A 639 9.19 -19.57 -13.25
C ASN A 639 9.50 -18.10 -13.48
N ASP A 640 10.78 -17.75 -13.36
CA ASP A 640 11.23 -16.38 -13.28
C ASP A 640 11.60 -15.84 -14.66
N THR A 641 11.58 -14.52 -14.82
CA THR A 641 12.10 -13.82 -15.99
C THR A 641 13.20 -12.86 -15.54
N LEU A 642 14.44 -13.18 -15.91
CA LEU A 642 15.63 -12.39 -15.56
C LEU A 642 16.16 -11.74 -16.82
N THR A 643 16.22 -10.41 -16.84
CA THR A 643 16.84 -9.64 -17.92
C THR A 643 18.00 -8.84 -17.36
N GLY A 644 19.25 -9.20 -17.72
CA GLY A 644 20.46 -8.50 -17.30
C GLY A 644 20.50 -7.07 -17.84
N GLY A 645 20.47 -6.94 -19.17
CA GLY A 645 20.43 -5.66 -19.85
C GLY A 645 21.77 -5.35 -20.51
N GLY A 646 22.50 -4.34 -20.03
CA GLY A 646 23.79 -3.95 -20.61
C GLY A 646 24.94 -4.09 -19.63
N GLY A 647 25.91 -4.96 -19.92
CA GLY A 647 27.03 -5.28 -19.05
C GLY A 647 27.30 -6.77 -19.08
N ASN A 648 28.17 -7.27 -18.20
CA ASN A 648 28.43 -8.69 -18.07
C ASN A 648 27.65 -9.22 -16.86
N ASP A 649 26.49 -9.79 -17.13
CA ASP A 649 25.51 -10.11 -16.09
C ASP A 649 25.64 -11.57 -15.62
N ASN A 650 25.28 -11.80 -14.36
CA ASN A 650 25.21 -13.12 -13.74
C ASN A 650 23.77 -13.44 -13.34
N LEU A 651 23.13 -14.32 -14.11
CA LEU A 651 21.73 -14.70 -13.96
C LEU A 651 21.65 -16.08 -13.30
N ILE A 652 21.01 -16.12 -12.13
CA ILE A 652 20.72 -17.33 -11.35
C ILE A 652 19.21 -17.49 -11.37
N GLY A 653 18.68 -18.29 -12.30
CA GLY A 653 17.23 -18.60 -12.33
C GLY A 653 16.81 -19.32 -11.06
N GLY A 654 17.45 -20.44 -10.80
CA GLY A 654 17.19 -21.28 -9.64
C GLY A 654 16.30 -22.45 -10.04
N ALA A 655 15.33 -22.82 -9.21
CA ALA A 655 14.44 -23.94 -9.51
C ALA A 655 13.15 -23.46 -10.19
N GLY A 656 12.90 -23.93 -11.40
CA GLY A 656 11.71 -23.59 -12.17
C GLY A 656 12.02 -23.66 -13.66
N ALA A 657 11.08 -23.23 -14.51
CA ALA A 657 11.36 -23.02 -15.92
C ALA A 657 11.56 -21.52 -16.15
N ASP A 658 12.83 -21.09 -16.18
CA ASP A 658 13.19 -19.68 -16.14
C ASP A 658 13.51 -19.12 -17.54
N ASN A 659 13.21 -17.85 -17.74
CA ASN A 659 13.62 -17.12 -18.94
C ASN A 659 14.81 -16.21 -18.62
N LEU A 660 16.00 -16.61 -19.06
CA LEU A 660 17.25 -15.90 -18.81
C LEU A 660 17.71 -15.16 -20.06
N SER A 661 17.63 -13.82 -20.01
CA SER A 661 18.09 -12.93 -21.06
C SER A 661 19.27 -12.11 -20.57
N GLY A 662 20.48 -12.38 -21.04
CA GLY A 662 21.68 -11.62 -20.66
C GLY A 662 21.62 -10.20 -21.21
N GLY A 663 21.64 -10.07 -22.53
CA GLY A 663 21.47 -8.79 -23.22
C GLY A 663 22.73 -8.42 -23.98
N ALA A 664 23.34 -7.29 -23.63
CA ALA A 664 24.55 -6.80 -24.29
C ALA A 664 25.75 -6.95 -23.36
N GLY A 665 26.67 -7.85 -23.71
CA GLY A 665 27.92 -8.08 -23.00
C GLY A 665 28.29 -9.54 -23.06
N ALA A 666 28.99 -10.03 -22.05
CA ALA A 666 29.31 -11.45 -21.89
C ALA A 666 28.58 -11.98 -20.65
N ASP A 667 27.43 -12.59 -20.87
CA ASP A 667 26.47 -12.90 -19.82
C ASP A 667 26.55 -14.36 -19.42
N ARG A 668 26.17 -14.65 -18.18
CA ARG A 668 26.30 -15.98 -17.57
C ARG A 668 24.98 -16.45 -17.00
N ALA A 669 24.55 -17.64 -17.40
CA ALA A 669 23.60 -18.43 -16.62
C ALA A 669 24.36 -19.29 -15.60
N SER A 670 24.00 -19.20 -14.32
CA SER A 670 24.73 -19.83 -13.22
C SER A 670 23.84 -20.78 -12.42
N TYR A 671 24.28 -22.04 -12.31
CA TYR A 671 23.66 -23.09 -11.49
C TYR A 671 24.47 -23.40 -10.24
N GLN A 672 25.33 -22.47 -9.82
CA GLN A 672 26.23 -22.67 -8.67
C GLN A 672 25.49 -23.02 -7.37
N THR A 673 24.23 -22.60 -7.24
CA THR A 673 23.40 -22.87 -6.06
C THR A 673 22.58 -24.16 -6.15
N ALA A 674 22.64 -24.86 -7.28
CA ALA A 674 21.90 -26.10 -7.50
C ALA A 674 22.34 -27.18 -6.50
N THR A 675 21.35 -27.94 -6.02
CA THR A 675 21.55 -28.95 -4.97
C THR A 675 21.87 -30.35 -5.51
N VAL A 676 21.93 -30.48 -6.84
CA VAL A 676 22.29 -31.67 -7.61
C VAL A 676 23.04 -31.25 -8.86
N GLY A 677 23.70 -32.21 -9.53
CA GLY A 677 24.35 -31.96 -10.82
C GLY A 677 23.34 -31.61 -11.91
N VAL A 678 23.72 -30.71 -12.81
CA VAL A 678 22.86 -30.17 -13.87
C VAL A 678 23.33 -30.62 -15.26
N VAL A 679 22.37 -30.74 -16.17
CA VAL A 679 22.66 -30.75 -17.60
C VAL A 679 22.18 -29.40 -18.13
N ALA A 680 23.10 -28.59 -18.65
CA ALA A 680 22.80 -27.26 -19.18
C ALA A 680 23.43 -27.08 -20.57
N SER A 681 22.58 -26.83 -21.57
CA SER A 681 22.98 -26.62 -22.95
C SER A 681 22.37 -25.33 -23.51
N LEU A 682 23.22 -24.43 -23.99
CA LEU A 682 22.79 -23.20 -24.67
C LEU A 682 22.15 -23.45 -26.06
N THR A 683 22.36 -24.64 -26.62
CA THR A 683 21.88 -24.99 -27.98
C THR A 683 20.73 -26.00 -27.98
N THR A 684 20.56 -26.76 -26.90
CA THR A 684 19.49 -27.76 -26.76
C THR A 684 18.79 -27.68 -25.41
N PRO A 685 18.22 -26.50 -25.03
CA PRO A 685 17.65 -26.27 -23.70
C PRO A 685 16.55 -27.26 -23.31
N ALA A 686 15.84 -27.85 -24.29
CA ALA A 686 14.82 -28.86 -24.05
C ALA A 686 15.34 -30.15 -23.37
N ASN A 687 16.66 -30.39 -23.39
CA ASN A 687 17.29 -31.54 -22.75
C ASN A 687 17.91 -31.20 -21.38
N ASN A 688 17.77 -29.95 -20.92
CA ASN A 688 18.35 -29.54 -19.66
C ASN A 688 17.65 -30.22 -18.47
N THR A 689 18.40 -30.41 -17.38
CA THR A 689 17.93 -31.12 -16.19
C THR A 689 18.40 -30.45 -14.91
N GLY A 690 17.83 -30.84 -13.76
CA GLY A 690 18.09 -30.18 -12.49
C GLY A 690 17.47 -28.79 -12.48
N ASP A 691 18.18 -27.82 -11.93
CA ASP A 691 17.73 -26.43 -11.88
C ASP A 691 17.68 -25.79 -13.28
N ALA A 692 18.40 -26.32 -14.27
CA ALA A 692 18.33 -25.84 -15.65
C ALA A 692 17.09 -26.33 -16.43
N ALA A 693 16.21 -27.12 -15.81
CA ALA A 693 15.15 -27.85 -16.50
C ALA A 693 13.98 -26.94 -16.94
N GLY A 694 13.87 -26.71 -18.25
CA GLY A 694 12.81 -25.87 -18.82
C GLY A 694 13.25 -24.44 -19.09
N ASP A 695 14.46 -24.09 -18.66
CA ASP A 695 15.04 -22.77 -18.89
C ASP A 695 15.20 -22.44 -20.37
N THR A 696 15.06 -21.16 -20.68
CA THR A 696 15.37 -20.60 -22.00
C THR A 696 16.45 -19.54 -21.89
N TYR A 697 17.35 -19.50 -22.87
CA TYR A 697 18.48 -18.58 -22.90
C TYR A 697 18.40 -17.68 -24.13
N SER A 698 18.57 -16.38 -23.94
CA SER A 698 18.83 -15.41 -25.01
C SER A 698 20.01 -14.53 -24.64
N SER A 699 20.96 -14.35 -25.57
CA SER A 699 22.19 -13.60 -25.32
C SER A 699 22.89 -14.06 -24.03
N ILE A 700 23.09 -15.38 -23.91
CA ILE A 700 23.90 -15.97 -22.84
C ILE A 700 25.07 -16.66 -23.52
N GLU A 701 26.28 -16.30 -23.11
CA GLU A 701 27.52 -16.84 -23.66
C GLU A 701 28.21 -17.79 -22.69
N ASN A 702 27.89 -17.74 -21.40
CA ASN A 702 28.64 -18.46 -20.37
C ASN A 702 27.73 -19.32 -19.49
N LEU A 703 28.29 -20.43 -19.00
CA LEU A 703 27.63 -21.33 -18.06
C LEU A 703 28.52 -21.59 -16.85
N THR A 704 27.92 -21.63 -15.67
CA THR A 704 28.55 -22.15 -14.45
C THR A 704 27.71 -23.29 -13.90
N GLY A 705 28.35 -24.43 -13.65
CA GLY A 705 27.78 -25.61 -13.01
C GLY A 705 27.64 -25.46 -11.50
N SER A 706 27.22 -26.56 -10.89
CA SER A 706 26.99 -26.75 -9.47
C SER A 706 28.26 -27.22 -8.75
N ALA A 707 28.12 -27.82 -7.56
CA ALA A 707 29.20 -28.49 -6.85
C ALA A 707 29.16 -30.03 -7.04
N PHE A 708 28.43 -30.50 -8.04
CA PHE A 708 28.22 -31.90 -8.35
C PHE A 708 28.54 -32.16 -9.83
N ASN A 709 28.51 -33.43 -10.23
CA ASN A 709 28.82 -33.81 -11.61
C ASN A 709 27.85 -33.17 -12.62
N ASP A 710 28.36 -32.23 -13.40
CA ASP A 710 27.60 -31.45 -14.36
C ASP A 710 27.91 -31.82 -15.81
N SER A 711 26.98 -31.51 -16.71
CA SER A 711 27.22 -31.52 -18.15
C SER A 711 26.86 -30.16 -18.75
N LEU A 712 27.89 -29.41 -19.15
CA LEU A 712 27.75 -28.04 -19.64
C LEU A 712 28.09 -27.99 -21.13
N THR A 713 27.22 -27.42 -21.94
CA THR A 713 27.41 -27.27 -23.39
C THR A 713 27.21 -25.82 -23.82
N GLY A 714 28.26 -25.23 -24.40
CA GLY A 714 28.26 -23.90 -24.99
C GLY A 714 27.48 -23.80 -26.30
N ASN A 715 27.73 -22.72 -27.05
CA ASN A 715 27.16 -22.46 -28.36
C ASN A 715 28.28 -22.31 -29.42
N SER A 716 28.14 -21.39 -30.38
CA SER A 716 29.18 -21.17 -31.41
C SER A 716 30.01 -19.90 -31.20
N ALA A 717 29.72 -19.16 -30.12
CA ALA A 717 30.49 -18.00 -29.69
C ALA A 717 31.65 -18.46 -28.79
N ALA A 718 32.54 -17.54 -28.41
CA ALA A 718 33.53 -17.82 -27.37
C ALA A 718 32.81 -17.93 -26.01
N ASN A 719 32.81 -19.10 -25.41
CA ASN A 719 32.12 -19.39 -24.15
C ASN A 719 33.11 -19.59 -23.00
N ILE A 720 32.71 -19.18 -21.79
CA ILE A 720 33.37 -19.56 -20.53
C ILE A 720 32.47 -20.58 -19.84
N LEU A 721 32.96 -21.81 -19.71
CA LEU A 721 32.30 -22.91 -19.01
C LEU A 721 33.07 -23.25 -17.74
N LEU A 722 32.40 -23.16 -16.59
CA LEU A 722 32.96 -23.49 -15.28
C LEU A 722 32.21 -24.70 -14.72
N GLY A 723 32.87 -25.86 -14.59
CA GLY A 723 32.27 -27.09 -14.05
C GLY A 723 31.95 -26.93 -12.57
N GLY A 724 32.97 -26.76 -11.74
CA GLY A 724 32.83 -26.54 -10.31
C GLY A 724 33.54 -27.62 -9.51
N ASN A 725 32.83 -28.26 -8.59
CA ASN A 725 33.31 -29.53 -8.03
C ASN A 725 32.46 -30.65 -8.64
N GLY A 726 32.98 -31.88 -8.66
CA GLY A 726 32.32 -32.99 -9.33
C GLY A 726 33.15 -33.47 -10.52
N ASN A 727 32.77 -34.61 -11.07
CA ASN A 727 33.34 -35.08 -12.33
C ASN A 727 32.49 -34.51 -13.46
N ASP A 728 32.96 -33.44 -14.07
CA ASP A 728 32.16 -32.64 -14.99
C ASP A 728 32.47 -32.98 -16.45
N THR A 729 31.50 -32.78 -17.33
CA THR A 729 31.68 -32.86 -18.78
C THR A 729 31.38 -31.50 -19.41
N LEU A 730 32.40 -30.86 -19.93
CA LEU A 730 32.31 -29.52 -20.52
C LEU A 730 32.52 -29.61 -22.03
N ASN A 731 31.64 -29.00 -22.81
CA ASN A 731 31.71 -28.97 -24.27
C ASN A 731 31.59 -27.54 -24.81
N GLY A 732 32.71 -26.94 -25.25
CA GLY A 732 32.76 -25.59 -25.82
C GLY A 732 32.11 -25.50 -27.20
N ARG A 733 32.30 -26.55 -28.01
CA ARG A 733 31.85 -26.74 -29.38
C ARG A 733 32.69 -25.99 -30.40
N THR A 734 32.34 -24.76 -30.75
CA THR A 734 33.09 -23.99 -31.75
C THR A 734 33.24 -22.58 -31.25
N GLY A 735 34.38 -21.96 -31.46
CA GLY A 735 34.68 -20.71 -30.79
C GLY A 735 36.02 -20.85 -30.08
N ASN A 736 36.55 -19.76 -29.54
CA ASN A 736 37.74 -19.86 -28.70
C ASN A 736 37.24 -19.89 -27.26
N ASP A 737 37.08 -21.10 -26.73
CA ASP A 737 36.38 -21.33 -25.48
C ASP A 737 37.36 -21.41 -24.30
N THR A 738 36.87 -21.12 -23.10
CA THR A 738 37.60 -21.35 -21.85
C THR A 738 36.81 -22.33 -21.00
N LEU A 739 37.34 -23.53 -20.84
CA LEU A 739 36.74 -24.61 -20.06
C LEU A 739 37.58 -24.81 -18.79
N THR A 740 36.95 -24.65 -17.63
CA THR A 740 37.56 -24.96 -16.34
C THR A 740 36.75 -26.05 -15.65
N GLY A 741 37.32 -27.26 -15.53
CA GLY A 741 36.67 -28.40 -14.88
C GLY A 741 36.46 -28.12 -13.38
N GLY A 742 37.56 -27.86 -12.67
CA GLY A 742 37.55 -27.48 -11.27
C GLY A 742 38.06 -28.61 -10.40
N GLY A 743 37.24 -29.21 -9.55
CA GLY A 743 37.65 -30.30 -8.67
C GLY A 743 36.93 -31.61 -8.97
N GLY A 744 37.65 -32.64 -9.35
CA GLY A 744 37.09 -33.94 -9.77
C GLY A 744 37.85 -34.45 -10.99
N ASN A 745 37.39 -35.52 -11.60
CA ASN A 745 37.97 -36.03 -12.84
C ASN A 745 37.12 -35.55 -14.01
N ASP A 746 37.58 -34.52 -14.68
CA ASP A 746 36.78 -33.79 -15.66
C ASP A 746 37.07 -34.22 -17.10
N ASN A 747 36.04 -34.14 -17.94
CA ASN A 747 36.14 -34.39 -19.38
C ASN A 747 35.85 -33.10 -20.16
N LEU A 748 36.89 -32.50 -20.72
CA LEU A 748 36.85 -31.22 -21.41
C LEU A 748 36.94 -31.44 -22.92
N ILE A 749 35.89 -31.05 -23.64
CA ILE A 749 35.79 -31.07 -25.09
C ILE A 749 35.79 -29.61 -25.54
N GLY A 750 36.95 -29.08 -25.94
CA GLY A 750 37.04 -27.71 -26.49
C GLY A 750 36.23 -27.61 -27.78
N GLY A 751 36.59 -28.46 -28.74
CA GLY A 751 35.95 -28.52 -30.05
C GLY A 751 36.79 -27.76 -31.07
N ALA A 752 36.16 -27.04 -31.99
CA ALA A 752 36.91 -26.30 -33.01
C ALA A 752 37.19 -24.85 -32.58
N GLY A 753 38.46 -24.49 -32.49
CA GLY A 753 38.91 -23.16 -32.15
C GLY A 753 40.24 -23.22 -31.42
N ALA A 754 40.70 -22.10 -30.88
CA ALA A 754 41.86 -22.08 -30.00
C ALA A 754 41.37 -22.01 -28.55
N ASP A 755 41.27 -23.16 -27.91
CA ASP A 755 40.61 -23.29 -26.60
C ASP A 755 41.60 -23.24 -25.44
N ASN A 756 41.11 -22.83 -24.27
CA ASN A 756 41.84 -22.92 -23.01
C ASN A 756 41.18 -23.98 -22.12
N LEU A 757 41.84 -25.12 -21.99
CA LEU A 757 41.35 -26.26 -21.23
C LEU A 757 42.13 -26.37 -19.91
N SER A 758 41.45 -26.08 -18.81
CA SER A 758 41.97 -26.20 -17.46
C SER A 758 41.22 -27.29 -16.69
N GLY A 759 41.84 -28.45 -16.47
CA GLY A 759 41.21 -29.55 -15.72
C GLY A 759 41.02 -29.18 -14.26
N GLY A 760 42.12 -28.97 -13.55
CA GLY A 760 42.11 -28.48 -12.18
C GLY A 760 42.65 -29.53 -11.23
N ALA A 761 41.87 -29.89 -10.21
CA ALA A 761 42.26 -30.89 -9.22
C ALA A 761 41.60 -32.23 -9.53
N GLY A 762 42.40 -33.20 -9.95
CA GLY A 762 41.95 -34.58 -10.19
C GLY A 762 42.75 -35.20 -11.31
N SER A 763 42.11 -36.09 -12.07
CA SER A 763 42.67 -36.66 -13.30
C SER A 763 41.79 -36.28 -14.47
N ASP A 764 42.25 -35.29 -15.23
CA ASP A 764 41.43 -34.58 -16.18
C ASP A 764 41.79 -34.97 -17.61
N ARG A 765 40.80 -34.88 -18.50
CA ARG A 765 40.92 -35.32 -19.89
C ARG A 765 40.55 -34.19 -20.85
N ALA A 766 41.46 -33.88 -21.77
CA ALA A 766 41.09 -33.20 -23.00
C ALA A 766 40.65 -34.24 -24.05
N SER A 767 39.44 -34.10 -24.57
CA SER A 767 38.80 -35.09 -25.45
C SER A 767 38.49 -34.50 -26.82
N TYR A 768 39.02 -35.14 -27.86
CA TYR A 768 38.80 -34.85 -29.27
C TYR A 768 37.88 -35.86 -29.95
N GLN A 769 37.12 -36.62 -29.16
CA GLN A 769 36.24 -37.67 -29.67
C GLN A 769 35.21 -37.19 -30.70
N THR A 770 34.82 -35.92 -30.64
CA THR A 770 33.86 -35.31 -31.58
C THR A 770 34.51 -34.72 -32.82
N ALA A 771 35.83 -34.74 -32.93
CA ALA A 771 36.54 -34.17 -34.08
C ALA A 771 36.19 -34.91 -35.37
N THR A 772 36.04 -34.13 -36.44
CA THR A 772 35.62 -34.65 -37.75
C THR A 772 36.78 -35.06 -38.66
N VAL A 773 38.01 -34.94 -38.16
CA VAL A 773 39.27 -35.32 -38.78
C VAL A 773 40.24 -35.83 -37.71
N GLY A 774 41.30 -36.53 -38.12
CA GLY A 774 42.36 -36.95 -37.20
C GLY A 774 43.10 -35.74 -36.62
N VAL A 775 43.45 -35.81 -35.34
CA VAL A 775 44.09 -34.74 -34.58
C VAL A 775 45.55 -35.05 -34.29
N VAL A 776 46.36 -33.99 -34.19
CA VAL A 776 47.65 -34.06 -33.50
C VAL A 776 47.45 -33.32 -32.19
N ALA A 777 47.52 -34.01 -31.06
CA ALA A 777 47.34 -33.45 -29.73
C ALA A 777 48.54 -33.79 -28.84
N SER A 778 49.25 -32.77 -28.37
CA SER A 778 50.41 -32.90 -27.50
C SER A 778 50.27 -32.01 -26.28
N LEU A 779 50.36 -32.60 -25.09
CA LEU A 779 50.38 -31.87 -23.81
C LEU A 779 51.70 -31.11 -23.59
N THR A 780 52.77 -31.43 -24.34
CA THR A 780 54.10 -30.81 -24.19
C THR A 780 54.44 -29.79 -25.28
N THR A 781 53.79 -29.88 -26.44
CA THR A 781 54.04 -29.00 -27.59
C THR A 781 52.73 -28.53 -28.23
N PRO A 782 51.84 -27.86 -27.47
CA PRO A 782 50.50 -27.48 -27.94
C PRO A 782 50.52 -26.64 -29.22
N ALA A 783 51.57 -25.84 -29.44
CA ALA A 783 51.74 -25.05 -30.65
C ALA A 783 51.87 -25.88 -31.96
N SER A 784 52.10 -27.18 -31.87
CA SER A 784 52.16 -28.12 -33.00
C SER A 784 50.88 -28.93 -33.19
N ASN A 785 49.86 -28.68 -32.38
CA ASN A 785 48.61 -29.40 -32.46
C ASN A 785 47.84 -29.02 -33.73
N THR A 786 47.02 -29.94 -34.23
CA THR A 786 46.25 -29.79 -35.48
C THR A 786 44.85 -30.39 -35.35
N GLY A 787 43.98 -30.07 -36.32
CA GLY A 787 42.56 -30.43 -36.24
C GLY A 787 41.86 -29.59 -35.18
N ASP A 788 40.96 -30.20 -34.41
CA ASP A 788 40.25 -29.55 -33.31
C ASP A 788 41.19 -29.19 -32.15
N ALA A 789 42.37 -29.82 -32.04
CA ALA A 789 43.37 -29.47 -31.04
C ALA A 789 44.20 -28.20 -31.39
N ALA A 790 43.96 -27.58 -32.55
CA ALA A 790 44.82 -26.54 -33.10
C ALA A 790 44.70 -25.20 -32.37
N GLY A 791 45.74 -24.83 -31.61
CA GLY A 791 45.76 -23.59 -30.84
C GLY A 791 45.33 -23.76 -29.40
N ASP A 792 44.87 -24.96 -29.03
CA ASP A 792 44.51 -25.30 -27.66
C ASP A 792 45.67 -25.13 -26.69
N THR A 793 45.33 -24.74 -25.47
CA THR A 793 46.23 -24.66 -24.34
C THR A 793 45.70 -25.54 -23.21
N TYR A 794 46.61 -26.19 -22.49
CA TYR A 794 46.28 -27.15 -21.45
C TYR A 794 46.91 -26.74 -20.12
N SER A 795 46.12 -26.77 -19.06
CA SER A 795 46.55 -26.61 -17.68
C SER A 795 45.95 -27.72 -16.85
N SER A 796 46.79 -28.44 -16.09
CA SER A 796 46.34 -29.57 -15.25
C SER A 796 45.46 -30.55 -16.05
N ILE A 797 45.99 -31.01 -17.19
CA ILE A 797 45.39 -32.05 -18.01
C ILE A 797 46.38 -33.21 -18.04
N GLU A 798 45.92 -34.39 -17.63
CA GLU A 798 46.73 -35.59 -17.56
C GLU A 798 46.40 -36.57 -18.70
N ASN A 799 45.24 -36.46 -19.32
CA ASN A 799 44.75 -37.47 -20.25
C ASN A 799 44.32 -36.88 -21.60
N LEU A 800 44.44 -37.68 -22.64
CA LEU A 800 43.97 -37.34 -23.99
C LEU A 800 43.06 -38.44 -24.54
N THR A 801 42.08 -38.03 -25.33
CA THR A 801 41.29 -38.94 -26.17
C THR A 801 41.24 -38.40 -27.59
N GLY A 802 41.58 -39.25 -28.54
CA GLY A 802 41.53 -38.98 -29.97
C GLY A 802 40.11 -39.02 -30.53
N SER A 803 40.06 -38.86 -31.85
CA SER A 803 38.88 -38.88 -32.68
C SER A 803 38.55 -40.30 -33.17
N ALA A 804 37.73 -40.41 -34.21
CA ALA A 804 37.48 -41.67 -34.92
C ALA A 804 38.36 -41.84 -36.17
N PHE A 805 39.43 -41.04 -36.28
CA PHE A 805 40.35 -40.98 -37.41
C PHE A 805 41.79 -41.11 -36.92
N ASN A 806 42.73 -41.22 -37.86
CA ASN A 806 44.14 -41.39 -37.54
C ASN A 806 44.70 -40.21 -36.71
N ASP A 807 44.94 -40.46 -35.43
CA ASP A 807 45.39 -39.45 -34.48
C ASP A 807 46.87 -39.60 -34.14
N THR A 808 47.46 -38.52 -33.61
CA THR A 808 48.77 -38.55 -32.97
C THR A 808 48.66 -37.90 -31.60
N LEU A 809 48.72 -38.71 -30.54
CA LEU A 809 48.53 -38.29 -29.16
C LEU A 809 49.87 -38.36 -28.42
N THR A 810 50.25 -37.27 -27.76
CA THR A 810 51.49 -37.16 -26.99
C THR A 810 51.20 -36.68 -25.56
N GLY A 811 51.57 -37.51 -24.59
CA GLY A 811 51.49 -37.22 -23.16
C GLY A 811 52.54 -36.21 -22.69
N ASN A 812 52.76 -36.16 -21.37
CA ASN A 812 53.73 -35.32 -20.68
C ASN A 812 54.63 -36.16 -19.77
N THR A 813 55.13 -35.59 -18.66
CA THR A 813 56.02 -36.33 -17.75
C THR A 813 55.28 -37.07 -16.62
N GLY A 814 53.96 -36.92 -16.56
CA GLY A 814 53.08 -37.56 -15.59
C GLY A 814 52.69 -38.97 -16.04
N ALA A 815 51.80 -39.61 -15.29
CA ALA A 815 51.15 -40.85 -15.73
C ALA A 815 49.90 -40.47 -16.52
N ASN A 816 49.94 -40.64 -17.84
CA ASN A 816 48.89 -40.23 -18.76
C ASN A 816 48.05 -41.43 -19.21
N ILE A 817 46.74 -41.22 -19.42
CA ILE A 817 45.88 -42.16 -20.16
C ILE A 817 45.64 -41.58 -21.56
N LEU A 818 46.15 -42.27 -22.58
CA LEU A 818 45.95 -41.91 -23.99
C LEU A 818 45.04 -42.95 -24.64
N LEU A 819 43.91 -42.48 -25.20
CA LEU A 819 42.95 -43.30 -25.94
C LEU A 819 42.96 -42.85 -27.40
N GLY A 820 43.44 -43.68 -28.32
CA GLY A 820 43.48 -43.40 -29.77
C GLY A 820 42.08 -43.31 -30.35
N GLY A 821 41.34 -44.41 -30.31
CA GLY A 821 39.94 -44.45 -30.68
C GLY A 821 39.72 -45.37 -31.87
N SER A 822 39.26 -44.82 -32.99
CA SER A 822 39.23 -45.55 -34.26
C SER A 822 40.19 -44.89 -35.23
N GLY A 823 40.77 -45.65 -36.16
CA GLY A 823 41.77 -45.12 -37.07
C GLY A 823 43.14 -45.72 -36.77
N ASN A 824 44.13 -45.35 -37.57
CA ASN A 824 45.51 -45.78 -37.37
C ASN A 824 46.22 -44.72 -36.55
N ASP A 825 46.31 -44.96 -35.25
CA ASP A 825 46.72 -43.93 -34.30
C ASP A 825 48.22 -44.02 -33.99
N THR A 826 48.79 -42.94 -33.48
CA THR A 826 50.15 -42.91 -32.94
C THR A 826 50.11 -42.38 -31.52
N LEU A 827 50.44 -43.23 -30.55
CA LEU A 827 50.41 -42.91 -29.13
C LEU A 827 51.84 -42.83 -28.59
N ASN A 828 52.18 -41.71 -27.96
CA ASN A 828 53.46 -41.49 -27.29
C ASN A 828 53.21 -41.01 -25.85
N GLY A 829 53.37 -41.92 -24.89
CA GLY A 829 53.24 -41.61 -23.46
C GLY A 829 54.25 -40.56 -22.96
N ARG A 830 55.45 -40.56 -23.57
CA ARG A 830 56.66 -39.82 -23.17
C ARG A 830 57.32 -40.47 -21.95
N THR A 831 57.38 -39.80 -20.81
CA THR A 831 58.02 -40.35 -19.60
C THR A 831 56.97 -40.46 -18.52
N GLY A 832 56.96 -41.55 -17.79
CA GLY A 832 55.94 -41.79 -16.78
C GLY A 832 55.43 -43.21 -16.95
N ASN A 833 54.55 -43.65 -16.07
CA ASN A 833 53.90 -44.94 -16.29
C ASN A 833 52.57 -44.67 -16.98
N ASP A 834 52.58 -44.69 -18.31
CA ASP A 834 51.43 -44.30 -19.12
C ASP A 834 50.53 -45.50 -19.43
N THR A 835 49.24 -45.24 -19.66
CA THR A 835 48.28 -46.22 -20.16
C THR A 835 47.88 -45.84 -21.57
N LEU A 836 48.23 -46.69 -22.54
CA LEU A 836 48.04 -46.46 -23.96
C LEU A 836 47.02 -47.46 -24.50
N THR A 837 45.95 -46.96 -25.11
CA THR A 837 44.90 -47.78 -25.75
C THR A 837 44.76 -47.31 -27.18
N GLY A 838 45.17 -48.14 -28.15
CA GLY A 838 45.12 -47.78 -29.58
C GLY A 838 43.68 -47.72 -30.09
N GLY A 839 42.90 -48.75 -29.74
CA GLY A 839 41.53 -48.93 -30.18
C GLY A 839 41.46 -49.77 -31.44
N SER A 840 40.71 -49.32 -32.44
CA SER A 840 40.54 -50.07 -33.69
C SER A 840 41.32 -49.45 -34.84
N GLY A 841 42.19 -50.22 -35.45
CA GLY A 841 42.95 -49.81 -36.62
C GLY A 841 44.33 -50.46 -36.58
N ASN A 842 45.29 -49.85 -37.26
CA ASN A 842 46.70 -50.24 -37.20
C ASN A 842 47.45 -49.17 -36.41
N ASP A 843 47.63 -49.42 -35.11
CA ASP A 843 48.10 -48.41 -34.18
C ASP A 843 49.61 -48.47 -33.95
N ASN A 844 50.22 -47.32 -33.67
CA ASN A 844 51.64 -47.18 -33.42
C ASN A 844 51.88 -46.73 -31.98
N PHE A 845 52.54 -47.56 -31.19
CA PHE A 845 52.96 -47.23 -29.83
C PHE A 845 54.43 -46.80 -29.84
N LEU A 846 54.70 -45.51 -29.66
CA LEU A 846 56.02 -44.91 -29.84
C LEU A 846 56.79 -44.77 -28.52
N PHE A 847 57.94 -45.43 -28.44
CA PHE A 847 58.89 -45.36 -27.33
C PHE A 847 60.14 -44.58 -27.76
N ASN A 848 60.24 -43.32 -27.35
CA ASN A 848 61.33 -42.42 -27.73
C ASN A 848 61.94 -41.60 -26.57
N THR A 849 61.76 -42.08 -25.34
CA THR A 849 62.26 -41.44 -24.12
C THR A 849 63.18 -42.37 -23.32
N THR A 850 63.81 -41.86 -22.26
CA THR A 850 64.73 -42.65 -21.45
C THR A 850 63.99 -43.75 -20.68
N LEU A 851 64.43 -44.99 -20.81
CA LEU A 851 63.82 -46.15 -20.13
C LEU A 851 64.17 -46.18 -18.64
N GLY A 852 63.28 -46.74 -17.81
CA GLY A 852 63.55 -46.92 -16.39
C GLY A 852 62.34 -47.45 -15.61
N ALA A 853 62.55 -47.79 -14.34
CA ALA A 853 61.51 -48.39 -13.48
C ALA A 853 60.30 -47.47 -13.19
N THR A 854 60.41 -46.18 -13.51
CA THR A 854 59.33 -45.18 -13.41
C THR A 854 58.84 -44.72 -14.80
N ASN A 855 59.23 -45.43 -15.85
CA ASN A 855 58.85 -45.20 -17.23
C ASN A 855 58.51 -46.54 -17.89
N VAL A 856 57.46 -47.18 -17.38
CA VAL A 856 56.94 -48.46 -17.86
C VAL A 856 55.50 -48.26 -18.30
N ASP A 857 55.28 -48.24 -19.61
CA ASP A 857 53.95 -48.02 -20.16
C ASP A 857 53.14 -49.30 -20.21
N GLN A 858 51.83 -49.18 -20.11
CA GLN A 858 50.89 -50.27 -20.29
C GLN A 858 50.13 -50.06 -21.59
N ILE A 859 50.27 -50.98 -22.55
CA ILE A 859 49.42 -51.02 -23.73
C ILE A 859 48.29 -52.01 -23.46
N THR A 860 47.06 -51.53 -23.50
CA THR A 860 45.90 -52.26 -22.97
C THR A 860 45.27 -53.19 -24.00
N ASP A 861 45.40 -52.92 -25.30
CA ASP A 861 44.65 -53.57 -26.37
C ASP A 861 45.47 -53.97 -27.61
N PHE A 862 46.79 -54.15 -27.44
CA PHE A 862 47.70 -54.46 -28.54
C PHE A 862 47.24 -55.65 -29.41
N SER A 863 47.10 -55.41 -30.71
CA SER A 863 46.79 -56.37 -31.76
C SER A 863 48.01 -56.69 -32.61
N PHE A 864 48.63 -57.85 -32.40
CA PHE A 864 49.81 -58.31 -33.15
C PHE A 864 49.57 -58.53 -34.67
N VAL A 865 48.34 -58.33 -35.16
CA VAL A 865 48.03 -58.39 -36.60
C VAL A 865 48.07 -57.00 -37.24
N ASN A 866 47.76 -55.95 -36.47
CA ASN A 866 47.52 -54.61 -36.99
C ASN A 866 48.49 -53.56 -36.42
N ASP A 867 48.87 -53.72 -35.16
CA ASP A 867 49.58 -52.69 -34.41
C ASP A 867 51.10 -52.86 -34.50
N THR A 868 51.82 -51.80 -34.19
CA THR A 868 53.27 -51.74 -34.25
C THR A 868 53.83 -51.01 -33.04
N ILE A 869 54.82 -51.61 -32.39
CA ILE A 869 55.64 -50.97 -31.37
C ILE A 869 56.82 -50.29 -32.06
N ARG A 870 56.89 -48.96 -31.98
CA ARG A 870 57.93 -48.16 -32.62
C ARG A 870 58.99 -47.76 -31.59
N LEU A 871 60.24 -48.11 -31.88
CA LEU A 871 61.37 -47.91 -30.97
C LEU A 871 62.36 -46.92 -31.57
N ASP A 872 62.63 -45.81 -30.89
CA ASP A 872 63.59 -44.81 -31.37
C ASP A 872 65.03 -45.34 -31.24
N ASN A 873 65.78 -45.35 -32.35
CA ASN A 873 67.14 -45.87 -32.39
C ASN A 873 68.13 -45.10 -31.47
N ALA A 874 67.84 -43.85 -31.10
CA ALA A 874 68.67 -43.12 -30.14
C ALA A 874 68.55 -43.70 -28.73
N ILE A 875 67.35 -44.18 -28.37
CA ILE A 875 67.06 -44.82 -27.08
C ILE A 875 67.49 -46.29 -27.11
N PHE A 876 67.06 -47.02 -28.14
CA PHE A 876 67.31 -48.45 -28.33
C PHE A 876 68.59 -48.73 -29.13
N ASN A 877 69.66 -47.98 -28.85
CA ASN A 877 70.88 -47.89 -29.66
C ASN A 877 71.73 -49.17 -29.79
N ALA A 878 71.46 -50.21 -29.00
CA ALA A 878 72.11 -51.52 -29.13
C ALA A 878 71.45 -52.39 -30.21
N ILE A 879 70.32 -51.95 -30.78
CA ILE A 879 69.66 -52.60 -31.90
C ILE A 879 70.41 -52.25 -33.20
N VAL A 880 70.85 -53.27 -33.93
CA VAL A 880 71.56 -53.11 -35.20
C VAL A 880 70.58 -53.07 -36.38
N GLY A 881 70.34 -51.88 -36.92
CA GLY A 881 69.53 -51.67 -38.13
C GLY A 881 68.31 -50.76 -37.89
N VAL A 882 67.77 -50.21 -38.98
CA VAL A 882 66.52 -49.42 -38.97
C VAL A 882 65.43 -50.16 -39.74
N GLY A 883 64.16 -49.94 -39.40
CA GLY A 883 63.03 -50.68 -39.95
C GLY A 883 62.61 -51.86 -39.07
N VAL A 884 62.06 -52.91 -39.67
CA VAL A 884 61.57 -54.09 -38.94
C VAL A 884 62.71 -54.74 -38.12
N LEU A 885 62.46 -55.05 -36.85
CA LEU A 885 63.43 -55.68 -35.96
C LEU A 885 63.92 -57.02 -36.55
N SER A 886 65.24 -57.23 -36.53
CA SER A 886 65.82 -58.50 -36.97
C SER A 886 65.36 -59.64 -36.04
N ALA A 887 64.94 -60.76 -36.62
CA ALA A 887 64.59 -61.96 -35.85
C ALA A 887 65.74 -62.50 -34.98
N ALA A 888 67.00 -62.15 -35.30
CA ALA A 888 68.16 -62.50 -34.49
C ALA A 888 68.37 -61.58 -33.27
N GLN A 889 67.50 -60.58 -33.08
CA GLN A 889 67.56 -59.61 -31.99
C GLN A 889 66.27 -59.57 -31.16
N PHE A 890 65.41 -60.56 -31.36
CA PHE A 890 64.11 -60.69 -30.70
C PHE A 890 63.94 -62.10 -30.16
N VAL A 891 63.48 -62.19 -28.92
CA VAL A 891 63.06 -63.46 -28.32
C VAL A 891 61.72 -63.29 -27.58
N ALA A 892 60.84 -64.27 -27.75
CA ALA A 892 59.61 -64.42 -26.98
C ALA A 892 59.66 -65.76 -26.22
N ASN A 893 59.54 -65.74 -24.90
CA ASN A 893 59.54 -66.95 -24.08
C ASN A 893 58.86 -66.71 -22.71
N ALA A 894 58.59 -67.79 -21.98
CA ALA A 894 57.91 -67.81 -20.68
C ALA A 894 58.83 -67.50 -19.46
N SER A 895 60.08 -67.09 -19.70
CA SER A 895 61.07 -66.88 -18.63
C SER A 895 61.68 -65.47 -18.59
N GLY A 896 61.39 -64.63 -19.60
CA GLY A 896 61.83 -63.24 -19.65
C GLY A 896 63.33 -63.11 -19.80
N ALA A 897 64.01 -64.22 -20.13
CA ALA A 897 65.45 -64.28 -20.31
C ALA A 897 65.81 -64.19 -21.80
N ALA A 898 66.98 -63.63 -22.12
CA ALA A 898 67.51 -63.68 -23.48
C ALA A 898 67.77 -65.14 -23.91
N GLY A 899 67.49 -65.46 -25.17
CA GLY A 899 67.81 -66.76 -25.78
C GLY A 899 69.27 -66.85 -26.21
N ASP A 900 69.86 -65.75 -26.67
CA ASP A 900 71.27 -65.57 -26.93
C ASP A 900 71.77 -64.14 -26.65
N LEU A 901 73.06 -63.84 -26.91
CA LEU A 901 73.67 -62.53 -26.61
C LEU A 901 73.26 -61.39 -27.59
N ASN A 902 72.59 -61.73 -28.69
CA ASN A 902 72.14 -60.80 -29.72
C ASN A 902 70.71 -60.32 -29.50
N ASP A 903 69.92 -61.01 -28.68
CA ASP A 903 68.58 -60.58 -28.30
C ASP A 903 68.63 -59.20 -27.63
N ARG A 904 67.84 -58.27 -28.17
CA ARG A 904 67.73 -56.89 -27.67
C ARG A 904 66.36 -56.60 -27.13
N ILE A 905 65.31 -57.17 -27.73
CA ILE A 905 63.94 -57.08 -27.23
C ILE A 905 63.52 -58.47 -26.76
N ILE A 906 63.08 -58.55 -25.52
CA ILE A 906 62.65 -59.78 -24.86
C ILE A 906 61.17 -59.60 -24.47
N TYR A 907 60.30 -60.47 -24.99
CA TYR A 907 58.90 -60.54 -24.61
C TYR A 907 58.67 -61.75 -23.68
N GLU A 908 58.25 -61.47 -22.45
CA GLU A 908 57.84 -62.47 -21.47
C GLU A 908 56.38 -62.86 -21.72
N THR A 909 56.16 -64.03 -22.30
CA THR A 909 54.83 -64.45 -22.78
C THR A 909 53.84 -64.69 -21.64
N ASP A 910 54.31 -65.02 -20.44
CA ASP A 910 53.44 -65.34 -19.30
C ASP A 910 52.95 -64.10 -18.55
N THR A 911 53.73 -63.01 -18.55
CA THR A 911 53.39 -61.76 -17.85
C THR A 911 53.01 -60.62 -18.80
N GLY A 912 53.36 -60.72 -20.08
CA GLY A 912 53.15 -59.65 -21.06
C GLY A 912 54.21 -58.54 -21.01
N GLU A 913 55.31 -58.74 -20.27
CA GLU A 913 56.35 -57.72 -20.08
C GLU A 913 57.33 -57.66 -21.27
N LEU A 914 57.73 -56.43 -21.63
CA LEU A 914 58.70 -56.14 -22.67
C LEU A 914 59.98 -55.52 -22.08
N TYR A 915 61.09 -56.22 -22.29
CA TYR A 915 62.40 -55.81 -21.80
C TYR A 915 63.35 -55.44 -22.93
N TYR A 916 64.18 -54.43 -22.68
CA TYR A 916 65.31 -54.06 -23.54
C TYR A 916 66.64 -54.49 -22.92
N ASP A 917 67.37 -55.39 -23.57
CA ASP A 917 68.71 -55.85 -23.15
C ASP A 917 69.83 -55.21 -23.98
N ALA A 918 70.28 -54.04 -23.53
CA ALA A 918 71.35 -53.29 -24.19
C ALA A 918 72.73 -53.99 -24.16
N ASN A 919 72.99 -54.86 -23.18
CA ASN A 919 74.31 -55.47 -22.98
C ASN A 919 74.36 -56.96 -23.37
N GLY A 920 73.20 -57.55 -23.70
CA GLY A 920 73.05 -58.93 -24.15
C GLY A 920 73.38 -59.96 -23.08
N SER A 921 73.35 -59.62 -21.79
CA SER A 921 73.85 -60.49 -20.73
C SER A 921 72.77 -61.27 -19.95
N ALA A 922 71.48 -60.99 -20.16
CA ALA A 922 70.32 -61.60 -19.49
C ALA A 922 70.32 -61.62 -17.93
N ALA A 923 71.41 -61.28 -17.26
CA ALA A 923 71.57 -61.34 -15.80
C ALA A 923 71.77 -59.93 -15.23
N GLY A 924 70.66 -59.19 -15.10
CA GLY A 924 70.60 -57.91 -14.38
C GLY A 924 70.92 -56.65 -15.19
N GLY A 925 70.82 -56.70 -16.53
CA GLY A 925 71.06 -55.57 -17.43
C GLY A 925 69.86 -55.14 -18.29
N SER A 926 68.77 -55.90 -18.32
CA SER A 926 67.59 -55.58 -19.11
C SER A 926 66.67 -54.60 -18.38
N VAL A 927 66.03 -53.70 -19.13
CA VAL A 927 65.14 -52.67 -18.61
C VAL A 927 63.72 -52.95 -19.10
N LEU A 928 62.78 -53.15 -18.17
CA LEU A 928 61.35 -53.20 -18.48
C LEU A 928 60.93 -51.81 -18.98
N PHE A 929 60.26 -51.75 -20.14
CA PHE A 929 59.81 -50.48 -20.72
C PHE A 929 58.33 -50.47 -21.08
N ALA A 930 57.71 -51.64 -21.27
CA ALA A 930 56.29 -51.74 -21.54
C ALA A 930 55.69 -53.04 -21.02
N THR A 931 54.39 -53.03 -20.81
CA THR A 931 53.56 -54.19 -20.49
C THR A 931 52.39 -54.28 -21.45
N LEU A 932 52.03 -55.50 -21.82
CA LEU A 932 50.94 -55.86 -22.72
C LEU A 932 50.04 -56.89 -22.05
N SER A 933 48.93 -57.25 -22.70
CA SER A 933 48.19 -58.44 -22.32
C SER A 933 49.08 -59.72 -22.43
N PRO A 934 49.05 -60.64 -21.45
CA PRO A 934 49.79 -61.89 -21.53
C PRO A 934 49.34 -62.79 -22.68
N GLY A 935 50.26 -63.63 -23.20
CA GLY A 935 49.95 -64.67 -24.18
C GLY A 935 49.72 -64.20 -25.61
N LEU A 936 50.10 -62.98 -25.97
CA LEU A 936 49.98 -62.47 -27.35
C LEU A 936 51.02 -63.12 -28.28
N GLY A 937 50.64 -63.30 -29.55
CA GLY A 937 51.47 -63.94 -30.59
C GLY A 937 52.54 -63.03 -31.18
N ILE A 938 53.25 -62.26 -30.36
CA ILE A 938 54.16 -61.20 -30.79
C ILE A 938 55.42 -61.77 -31.44
N THR A 939 55.85 -61.13 -32.52
CA THR A 939 57.05 -61.48 -33.29
C THR A 939 57.94 -60.25 -33.52
N ASN A 940 59.11 -60.47 -34.10
CA ASN A 940 60.01 -59.39 -34.52
C ASN A 940 59.36 -58.43 -35.55
N ALA A 941 58.30 -58.86 -36.26
CA ALA A 941 57.62 -58.03 -37.26
C ALA A 941 56.79 -56.90 -36.63
N ASP A 942 56.40 -57.04 -35.37
CA ASP A 942 55.57 -56.08 -34.63
C ASP A 942 56.40 -54.91 -34.07
N PHE A 943 57.73 -54.96 -34.22
CA PHE A 943 58.65 -53.92 -33.78
C PHE A 943 59.28 -53.20 -34.98
N PHE A 944 59.21 -51.87 -34.97
CA PHE A 944 59.81 -51.02 -36.00
C PHE A 944 60.76 -50.00 -35.40
N ILE A 945 62.03 -50.05 -35.81
CA ILE A 945 63.09 -49.16 -35.36
C ILE A 945 63.09 -47.89 -36.20
N VAL A 946 62.92 -46.73 -35.56
CA VAL A 946 62.79 -45.42 -36.21
C VAL A 946 64.01 -44.53 -36.04
#